data_AF-A0A6J7RYM2-F1
#
_entry.id   AF-A0A6J7RYM2-F1
#
_cell.length_a   1.000
_cell.length_b   1.000
_cell.length_c   1.000
_cell.angle_alpha   90.00
_cell.angle_beta   90.00
_cell.angle_gamma   90.00
#
_symmetry.space_group_name_H-M   'P 1'
#
loop_
_entity.id
_entity.type
_entity.pdbx_description
1 polymer ?
#
loop_
_entity_poly.entity_id
_entity_poly.type
_entity_poly.pdbx_seq_one_letter_code
_entity_poly.pdbx_strand_id
1 'polypeptide(L)'
;MRHKHVIMENTKTECEAEKKASKNCLPLIQSAHLNIYRQNTFRITGLPVDASEKEIKKHADKLKMMEELGYGQGANPAAFSLDPPPSVDQIREAIHRLKEPEHRLVDEFFWFWPKEFGKSANDPAIQAILAGDSGTAYDIWTRLETCPDDYIAWHNIAVMMHLVALDWTHYHFSSEVDEERECKIKGYWKESLYRWERIATDDRVWDALKARIRGLDDPRLTTGFARRMREAFPEALDKINAEAALRFAEQGRTDWAKTHIDFMNETHQGLDDVEKTAELILTPIRNRILNHIKTAKDECDKKPENGADAAGKLIEQCSSLQSIFELFHGSDSHHKTELFDDVATTVVDCVIDYVNKTQDNESFVAKLKECLHFATGVDVRQRIQKSIDIGEGNIRGKSLKPFFAELKKIEDSKDVAEKRLTQINQQIMPRLLALTEAEGAQSSLTKQMSDSIATVLSQICVDAHNNESDFEISLKAIEMATKLVKDPELKKRFGENLRQVLASISERKKSEVSLKIRGDEVEINSRIFRYNNTEIKIPEIIGIRAGTKRYYIHYLPFDSTRISVIGKGGQIDIECKRFGRSQQQADADFTRILHGILKLVIPSLTFKIAKSILSGQIVKMGEMRIAADGVYMHSRALLRKKEHFVPWSDIRFETSSGILAVRSVINADISESELMYETWNAFFFQLIDLQIKKLKAKK
;
A
#
# COMPACT_ATOMS: atom_id res chain seq x y z
N MET A 1 -40.00 17.90 4.74
CA MET A 1 -40.83 16.81 4.20
C MET A 1 -40.32 15.42 4.57
N ARG A 2 -39.01 15.12 4.52
CA ARG A 2 -38.43 13.81 4.95
C ARG A 2 -38.79 13.37 6.37
N HIS A 3 -38.84 14.29 7.35
CA HIS A 3 -39.19 13.94 8.73
C HIS A 3 -40.65 13.48 8.93
N LYS A 4 -41.60 13.97 8.11
CA LYS A 4 -42.99 13.49 8.11
C LYS A 4 -43.12 12.13 7.42
N HIS A 5 -42.24 11.82 6.47
CA HIS A 5 -42.21 10.53 5.79
C HIS A 5 -41.69 9.42 6.71
N VAL A 6 -40.62 9.67 7.46
CA VAL A 6 -40.07 8.73 8.45
C VAL A 6 -41.06 8.43 9.58
N ILE A 7 -41.81 9.42 10.06
CA ILE A 7 -42.83 9.21 11.11
C ILE A 7 -44.04 8.43 10.57
N MET A 8 -44.45 8.69 9.32
CA MET A 8 -45.53 7.95 8.65
C MET A 8 -45.12 6.52 8.26
N GLU A 9 -43.86 6.30 7.88
CA GLU A 9 -43.32 4.94 7.64
C GLU A 9 -43.29 4.17 8.95
N ASN A 10 -42.71 4.72 10.03
CA ASN A 10 -42.66 4.05 11.33
C ASN A 10 -44.04 3.68 11.88
N THR A 11 -45.04 4.56 11.79
CA THR A 11 -46.41 4.23 12.25
C THR A 11 -47.12 3.22 11.36
N LYS A 12 -46.77 3.15 10.06
CA LYS A 12 -47.29 2.13 9.14
C LYS A 12 -46.61 0.77 9.36
N THR A 13 -45.31 0.77 9.66
CA THR A 13 -44.53 -0.42 10.04
C THR A 13 -45.01 -0.98 11.38
N GLU A 14 -45.33 -0.15 12.38
CA GLU A 14 -45.90 -0.58 13.66
C GLU A 14 -47.30 -1.21 13.49
N CYS A 15 -48.18 -0.61 12.66
CA CYS A 15 -49.52 -1.14 12.41
C CYS A 15 -49.51 -2.42 11.54
N GLU A 16 -48.53 -2.57 10.64
CA GLU A 16 -48.28 -3.81 9.90
C GLU A 16 -47.63 -4.88 10.79
N ALA A 17 -46.74 -4.50 11.71
CA ALA A 17 -46.13 -5.39 12.70
C ALA A 17 -47.17 -5.94 13.70
N GLU A 18 -48.12 -5.12 14.19
CA GLU A 18 -49.23 -5.58 15.04
C GLU A 18 -50.20 -6.51 14.30
N LYS A 19 -50.48 -6.26 13.01
CA LYS A 19 -51.31 -7.16 12.19
C LYS A 19 -50.58 -8.47 11.86
N LYS A 20 -49.27 -8.44 11.62
CA LYS A 20 -48.41 -9.61 11.37
C LYS A 20 -48.14 -10.41 12.67
N ALA A 21 -48.07 -9.73 13.81
CA ALA A 21 -47.97 -10.33 15.14
C ALA A 21 -49.17 -11.22 15.50
N SER A 22 -50.37 -10.89 15.00
CA SER A 22 -51.54 -11.77 15.16
C SER A 22 -51.45 -13.09 14.36
N LYS A 23 -50.56 -13.17 13.36
CA LYS A 23 -50.23 -14.40 12.61
C LYS A 23 -49.10 -15.23 13.26
N ASN A 24 -48.23 -14.64 14.08
CA ASN A 24 -46.97 -15.26 14.50
C ASN A 24 -46.90 -15.77 15.95
N CYS A 25 -48.04 -15.95 16.65
CA CYS A 25 -48.07 -16.42 18.04
C CYS A 25 -46.99 -15.78 18.94
N LEU A 26 -47.06 -14.46 19.14
CA LEU A 26 -46.05 -13.70 19.90
C LEU A 26 -45.59 -14.36 21.23
N PRO A 27 -46.47 -14.91 22.09
CA PRO A 27 -46.02 -15.53 23.34
C PRO A 27 -45.04 -16.69 23.13
N LEU A 28 -45.19 -17.45 22.05
CA LEU A 28 -44.29 -18.55 21.70
C LEU A 28 -42.95 -17.99 21.22
N ILE A 29 -42.94 -17.10 20.22
CA ILE A 29 -41.71 -16.52 19.66
C ILE A 29 -40.89 -15.76 20.71
N GLN A 30 -41.55 -15.05 21.63
CA GLN A 30 -40.89 -14.37 22.74
C GLN A 30 -40.25 -15.35 23.74
N SER A 31 -40.89 -16.49 23.98
CA SER A 31 -40.39 -17.53 24.90
C SER A 31 -39.32 -18.43 24.28
N ALA A 32 -39.30 -18.49 22.94
CA ALA A 32 -38.41 -19.32 22.16
C ALA A 32 -36.99 -18.74 22.08
N HIS A 33 -36.29 -18.84 23.20
CA HIS A 33 -34.89 -18.43 23.38
C HIS A 33 -34.13 -19.50 24.16
N LEU A 34 -32.81 -19.39 24.26
CA LEU A 34 -31.95 -20.40 24.92
C LEU A 34 -32.36 -20.72 26.38
N ASN A 35 -33.04 -19.80 27.06
CA ASN A 35 -33.50 -19.98 28.44
C ASN A 35 -34.90 -20.61 28.56
N ILE A 36 -35.49 -21.15 27.48
CA ILE A 36 -36.89 -21.61 27.46
C ILE A 36 -37.21 -22.60 28.60
N TYR A 37 -36.31 -23.53 28.89
CA TYR A 37 -36.47 -24.45 30.02
C TYR A 37 -36.03 -23.84 31.36
N ARG A 38 -35.01 -22.99 31.37
CA ARG A 38 -34.50 -22.35 32.61
C ARG A 38 -35.49 -21.36 33.22
N GLN A 39 -36.34 -20.77 32.39
CA GLN A 39 -37.44 -19.88 32.81
C GLN A 39 -38.79 -20.60 32.86
N ASN A 40 -38.84 -21.89 32.51
CA ASN A 40 -40.08 -22.65 32.55
C ASN A 40 -40.58 -22.77 33.99
N THR A 41 -41.83 -22.37 34.21
CA THR A 41 -42.38 -22.31 35.56
C THR A 41 -42.44 -23.68 36.23
N PHE A 42 -42.74 -24.74 35.49
CA PHE A 42 -42.85 -26.09 36.04
C PHE A 42 -41.47 -26.67 36.39
N ARG A 43 -40.41 -26.29 35.67
CA ARG A 43 -39.03 -26.57 36.07
C ARG A 43 -38.65 -25.87 37.37
N ILE A 44 -38.90 -24.56 37.43
CA ILE A 44 -38.57 -23.73 38.61
C ILE A 44 -39.29 -24.23 39.85
N THR A 45 -40.57 -24.59 39.72
CA THR A 45 -41.40 -25.00 40.84
C THR A 45 -41.30 -26.50 41.16
N GLY A 46 -40.81 -27.33 40.25
CA GLY A 46 -40.76 -28.78 40.44
C GLY A 46 -42.14 -29.43 40.51
N LEU A 47 -43.17 -28.78 39.95
CA LEU A 47 -44.55 -29.27 39.96
C LEU A 47 -44.95 -29.80 38.57
N PRO A 48 -45.91 -30.75 38.49
CA PRO A 48 -46.44 -31.20 37.20
C PRO A 48 -47.27 -30.11 36.51
N VAL A 49 -47.41 -30.23 35.18
CA VAL A 49 -48.15 -29.26 34.34
C VAL A 49 -49.62 -29.09 34.70
N ASP A 50 -50.22 -30.12 35.32
CA ASP A 50 -51.61 -30.12 35.76
C ASP A 50 -51.82 -29.56 37.18
N ALA A 51 -50.75 -29.09 37.85
CA ALA A 51 -50.86 -28.43 39.15
C ALA A 51 -51.70 -27.14 39.06
N SER A 52 -52.59 -26.96 40.03
CA SER A 52 -53.45 -25.78 40.13
C SER A 52 -52.66 -24.53 40.48
N GLU A 53 -53.14 -23.35 40.09
CA GLU A 53 -52.50 -22.06 40.44
C GLU A 53 -52.30 -21.88 41.96
N LYS A 54 -53.17 -22.49 42.77
CA LYS A 54 -53.07 -22.47 44.22
C LYS A 54 -51.91 -23.33 44.73
N GLU A 55 -51.66 -24.48 44.11
CA GLU A 55 -50.57 -25.41 44.45
C GLU A 55 -49.21 -24.83 44.07
N ILE A 56 -49.00 -24.58 42.76
CA ILE A 56 -48.63 -23.25 42.26
C ILE A 56 -47.92 -22.31 43.23
N LYS A 57 -48.70 -21.29 43.60
CA LYS A 57 -48.34 -20.21 44.51
C LYS A 57 -47.85 -20.71 45.87
N LYS A 58 -48.53 -21.70 46.47
CA LYS A 58 -48.15 -22.22 47.79
C LYS A 58 -46.75 -22.85 47.77
N HIS A 59 -46.44 -23.62 46.75
CA HIS A 59 -45.13 -24.25 46.60
C HIS A 59 -44.06 -23.19 46.30
N ALA A 60 -44.36 -22.23 45.44
CA ALA A 60 -43.41 -21.17 45.11
C ALA A 60 -43.09 -20.27 46.33
N ASP A 61 -44.05 -19.98 47.21
CA ASP A 61 -43.79 -19.26 48.47
C ASP A 61 -42.91 -20.09 49.43
N LYS A 62 -43.07 -21.42 49.46
CA LYS A 62 -42.17 -22.33 50.18
C LYS A 62 -40.74 -22.27 49.61
N LEU A 63 -40.59 -22.32 48.28
CA LEU A 63 -39.28 -22.25 47.63
C LEU A 63 -38.57 -20.93 47.94
N LYS A 64 -39.28 -19.78 47.88
CA LYS A 64 -38.72 -18.48 48.25
C LYS A 64 -38.21 -18.47 49.69
N MET A 65 -39.01 -18.96 50.63
CA MET A 65 -38.61 -19.02 52.04
C MET A 65 -37.38 -19.90 52.24
N MET A 66 -37.29 -21.06 51.58
CA MET A 66 -36.14 -21.94 51.72
C MET A 66 -34.88 -21.35 51.08
N GLU A 67 -35.02 -20.64 49.95
CA GLU A 67 -33.90 -19.90 49.33
C GLU A 67 -33.42 -18.74 50.20
N GLU A 68 -34.32 -17.94 50.78
CA GLU A 68 -33.97 -16.85 51.71
C GLU A 68 -33.24 -17.36 52.98
N LEU A 69 -33.48 -18.61 53.37
CA LEU A 69 -32.82 -19.28 54.49
C LEU A 69 -31.53 -20.03 54.08
N GLY A 70 -31.15 -20.01 52.80
CA GLY A 70 -29.94 -20.68 52.29
C GLY A 70 -30.08 -22.19 52.05
N TYR A 71 -31.31 -22.71 52.00
CA TYR A 71 -31.63 -24.13 51.80
C TYR A 71 -32.22 -24.45 50.42
N GLY A 72 -32.01 -23.59 49.41
CA GLY A 72 -32.56 -23.76 48.07
C GLY A 72 -32.14 -25.05 47.35
N GLN A 73 -30.93 -25.56 47.62
CA GLN A 73 -30.38 -26.69 46.86
C GLN A 73 -31.05 -28.05 47.14
N GLY A 74 -31.78 -28.18 48.26
CA GLY A 74 -32.62 -29.34 48.57
C GLY A 74 -34.12 -29.08 48.40
N ALA A 75 -34.49 -27.91 47.88
CA ALA A 75 -35.86 -27.43 47.89
C ALA A 75 -36.77 -28.13 46.89
N ASN A 76 -36.20 -28.48 45.74
CA ASN A 76 -36.86 -29.10 44.61
C ASN A 76 -36.13 -30.42 44.28
N PRO A 77 -36.69 -31.58 44.69
CA PRO A 77 -36.07 -32.88 44.45
C PRO A 77 -36.32 -33.44 43.04
N ALA A 78 -37.08 -32.73 42.20
CA ALA A 78 -37.43 -33.21 40.88
C ALA A 78 -36.20 -33.34 39.97
N ALA A 79 -36.27 -34.28 39.03
CA ALA A 79 -35.30 -34.45 37.99
C ALA A 79 -35.22 -33.18 37.14
N PHE A 80 -34.02 -32.83 36.70
CA PHE A 80 -33.74 -31.60 35.94
C PHE A 80 -34.04 -30.30 36.71
N SER A 81 -34.02 -30.32 38.04
CA SER A 81 -34.00 -29.09 38.84
C SER A 81 -32.84 -28.17 38.42
N LEU A 82 -33.00 -26.87 38.66
CA LEU A 82 -31.97 -25.89 38.27
C LEU A 82 -30.75 -26.00 39.17
N ASP A 83 -29.57 -25.97 38.54
CA ASP A 83 -28.29 -25.81 39.21
C ASP A 83 -27.57 -24.58 38.63
N PRO A 84 -27.34 -23.51 39.42
CA PRO A 84 -27.76 -23.35 40.82
C PRO A 84 -29.29 -23.25 40.99
N PRO A 85 -29.81 -23.41 42.22
CA PRO A 85 -31.24 -23.25 42.53
C PRO A 85 -31.79 -21.89 42.07
N PRO A 86 -33.10 -21.80 41.75
CA PRO A 86 -33.69 -20.57 41.26
C PRO A 86 -33.68 -19.48 42.34
N SER A 87 -33.28 -18.27 41.96
CA SER A 87 -33.33 -17.12 42.85
C SER A 87 -34.76 -16.72 43.21
N VAL A 88 -34.92 -15.97 44.31
CA VAL A 88 -36.22 -15.42 44.72
C VAL A 88 -36.88 -14.61 43.59
N ASP A 89 -36.10 -13.87 42.81
CA ASP A 89 -36.62 -13.09 41.68
C ASP A 89 -37.06 -13.99 40.52
N GLN A 90 -36.30 -15.04 40.18
CA GLN A 90 -36.72 -16.04 39.18
C GLN A 90 -38.03 -16.73 39.60
N ILE A 91 -38.19 -17.06 40.89
CA ILE A 91 -39.43 -17.65 41.40
C ILE A 91 -40.59 -16.65 41.28
N ARG A 92 -40.38 -15.36 41.58
CA ARG A 92 -41.42 -14.32 41.42
C ARG A 92 -41.82 -14.16 39.95
N GLU A 93 -40.85 -14.08 39.05
CA GLU A 93 -41.08 -13.95 37.61
C GLU A 93 -41.87 -15.14 37.05
N ALA A 94 -41.51 -16.37 37.45
CA ALA A 94 -42.25 -17.58 37.07
C ALA A 94 -43.71 -17.55 37.52
N ILE A 95 -44.00 -17.16 38.77
CA ILE A 95 -45.38 -17.01 39.25
C ILE A 95 -46.12 -15.91 38.48
N HIS A 96 -45.45 -14.79 38.17
CA HIS A 96 -46.06 -13.70 37.41
C HIS A 96 -46.45 -14.18 36.00
N ARG A 97 -45.54 -14.91 35.34
CA ARG A 97 -45.74 -15.49 34.00
C ARG A 97 -46.93 -16.44 33.93
N LEU A 98 -47.20 -17.21 34.98
CA LEU A 98 -48.38 -18.10 35.05
C LEU A 98 -49.73 -17.39 35.02
N LYS A 99 -49.80 -16.10 35.38
CA LYS A 99 -51.06 -15.33 35.34
C LYS A 99 -51.56 -15.11 33.92
N GLU A 100 -50.67 -15.23 32.94
CA GLU A 100 -50.94 -15.12 31.51
C GLU A 100 -51.17 -16.52 30.93
N PRO A 101 -52.42 -16.90 30.59
CA PRO A 101 -52.75 -18.27 30.19
C PRO A 101 -52.02 -18.75 28.93
N GLU A 102 -51.75 -17.85 27.99
CA GLU A 102 -50.98 -18.17 26.78
C GLU A 102 -49.52 -18.52 27.12
N HIS A 103 -48.87 -17.79 28.03
CA HIS A 103 -47.51 -18.12 28.49
C HIS A 103 -47.48 -19.38 29.34
N ARG A 104 -48.48 -19.59 30.22
CA ARG A 104 -48.62 -20.85 30.94
C ARG A 104 -48.68 -22.02 29.98
N LEU A 105 -49.50 -21.93 28.92
CA LEU A 105 -49.63 -23.02 27.95
C LEU A 105 -48.33 -23.27 27.17
N VAL A 106 -47.56 -22.22 26.85
CA VAL A 106 -46.22 -22.37 26.27
C VAL A 106 -45.29 -23.11 27.24
N ASP A 107 -45.29 -22.75 28.53
CA ASP A 107 -44.52 -23.46 29.54
C ASP A 107 -44.99 -24.92 29.69
N GLU A 108 -46.30 -25.20 29.60
CA GLU A 108 -46.83 -26.58 29.61
C GLU A 108 -46.33 -27.35 28.38
N PHE A 109 -46.34 -26.75 27.19
CA PHE A 109 -45.86 -27.38 25.96
C PHE A 109 -44.37 -27.69 26.00
N PHE A 110 -43.55 -26.85 26.62
CA PHE A 110 -42.13 -27.14 26.83
C PHE A 110 -41.85 -27.81 28.19
N TRP A 111 -42.75 -28.69 28.64
CA TRP A 111 -42.57 -29.49 29.85
C TRP A 111 -43.21 -30.88 29.74
N PHE A 112 -43.03 -31.73 30.75
CA PHE A 112 -43.48 -33.11 30.71
C PHE A 112 -44.99 -33.26 30.91
N TRP A 113 -45.67 -33.90 29.96
CA TRP A 113 -47.11 -34.15 29.99
C TRP A 113 -47.42 -35.49 30.65
N PRO A 114 -48.40 -35.58 31.54
CA PRO A 114 -48.95 -36.87 31.96
C PRO A 114 -49.69 -37.53 30.80
N LYS A 115 -49.83 -38.85 30.84
CA LYS A 115 -50.66 -39.60 29.89
C LYS A 115 -52.11 -39.10 29.84
N GLU A 116 -52.62 -38.65 30.98
CA GLU A 116 -53.92 -38.02 31.12
C GLU A 116 -53.81 -36.81 32.05
N PHE A 117 -54.15 -35.62 31.56
CA PHE A 117 -54.12 -34.39 32.35
C PHE A 117 -55.05 -34.50 33.57
N GLY A 118 -54.56 -34.05 34.73
CA GLY A 118 -55.25 -34.18 36.02
C GLY A 118 -54.94 -35.49 36.75
N LYS A 119 -54.12 -36.37 36.16
CA LYS A 119 -53.70 -37.65 36.75
C LYS A 119 -52.19 -37.78 36.91
N SER A 120 -51.43 -36.68 36.94
CA SER A 120 -49.97 -36.74 37.18
C SER A 120 -49.59 -37.49 38.47
N ALA A 121 -50.43 -37.47 39.50
CA ALA A 121 -50.22 -38.23 40.74
C ALA A 121 -50.16 -39.77 40.54
N ASN A 122 -50.78 -40.29 39.48
CA ASN A 122 -50.85 -41.72 39.16
C ASN A 122 -50.03 -42.11 37.94
N ASP A 123 -49.34 -41.16 37.30
CA ASP A 123 -48.50 -41.41 36.12
C ASP A 123 -47.09 -41.84 36.56
N PRO A 124 -46.66 -43.09 36.29
CA PRO A 124 -45.38 -43.59 36.79
C PRO A 124 -44.17 -42.81 36.27
N ALA A 125 -44.21 -42.30 35.03
CA ALA A 125 -43.11 -41.54 34.47
C ALA A 125 -43.01 -40.15 35.09
N ILE A 126 -44.16 -39.49 35.31
CA ILE A 126 -44.19 -38.18 35.97
C ILE A 126 -43.76 -38.31 37.44
N GLN A 127 -44.19 -39.36 38.15
CA GLN A 127 -43.73 -39.61 39.52
C GLN A 127 -42.23 -39.87 39.58
N ALA A 128 -41.65 -40.57 38.60
CA ALA A 128 -40.20 -40.76 38.51
C ALA A 128 -39.46 -39.43 38.33
N ILE A 129 -39.94 -38.53 37.44
CA ILE A 129 -39.41 -37.17 37.31
C ILE A 129 -39.49 -36.42 38.63
N LEU A 130 -40.63 -36.40 39.31
CA LEU A 130 -40.78 -35.68 40.58
C LEU A 130 -39.90 -36.23 41.71
N ALA A 131 -39.51 -37.50 41.62
CA ALA A 131 -38.62 -38.17 42.57
C ALA A 131 -37.12 -38.01 42.26
N GLY A 132 -36.75 -37.30 41.18
CA GLY A 132 -35.36 -37.13 40.78
C GLY A 132 -34.81 -38.24 39.88
N ASP A 133 -35.66 -39.18 39.44
CA ASP A 133 -35.27 -40.34 38.63
C ASP A 133 -35.64 -40.14 37.15
N SER A 134 -34.79 -39.40 36.43
CA SER A 134 -34.95 -39.22 34.99
C SER A 134 -34.74 -40.49 34.18
N GLY A 135 -33.96 -41.45 34.69
CA GLY A 135 -33.63 -42.70 33.99
C GLY A 135 -34.87 -43.58 33.83
N THR A 136 -35.59 -43.82 34.92
CA THR A 136 -36.84 -44.58 34.90
C THR A 136 -37.90 -43.90 34.02
N ALA A 137 -38.03 -42.57 34.09
CA ALA A 137 -38.95 -41.82 33.24
C ALA A 137 -38.61 -42.00 31.75
N TYR A 138 -37.34 -41.87 31.39
CA TYR A 138 -36.84 -42.08 30.03
C TYR A 138 -37.10 -43.49 29.51
N ASP A 139 -36.84 -44.52 30.32
CA ASP A 139 -37.08 -45.92 29.96
C ASP A 139 -38.57 -46.21 29.72
N ILE A 140 -39.44 -45.63 30.54
CA ILE A 140 -40.90 -45.75 30.37
C ILE A 140 -41.32 -45.12 29.04
N TRP A 141 -40.91 -43.88 28.76
CA TRP A 141 -41.29 -43.20 27.52
C TRP A 141 -40.68 -43.87 26.30
N THR A 142 -39.42 -44.30 26.33
CA THR A 142 -38.76 -45.00 25.20
C THR A 142 -39.50 -46.28 24.83
N ARG A 143 -39.95 -47.04 25.83
CA ARG A 143 -40.78 -48.23 25.59
C ARG A 143 -42.12 -47.87 24.95
N LEU A 144 -42.78 -46.80 25.42
CA LEU A 144 -44.07 -46.34 24.91
C LEU A 144 -43.96 -45.70 23.52
N GLU A 145 -42.82 -45.09 23.19
CA GLU A 145 -42.54 -44.46 21.90
C GLU A 145 -42.69 -45.45 20.72
N THR A 146 -42.43 -46.73 20.99
CA THR A 146 -42.62 -47.83 20.02
C THR A 146 -44.08 -48.09 19.68
N CYS A 147 -45.03 -47.62 20.50
CA CYS A 147 -46.46 -47.69 20.23
C CYS A 147 -46.86 -46.50 19.34
N PRO A 148 -47.36 -46.72 18.11
CA PRO A 148 -47.68 -45.63 17.18
C PRO A 148 -48.67 -44.59 17.72
N ASP A 149 -49.50 -44.96 18.70
CA ASP A 149 -50.54 -44.13 19.31
C ASP A 149 -50.07 -43.27 20.49
N ASP A 150 -48.86 -43.50 21.04
CA ASP A 150 -48.38 -42.80 22.24
C ASP A 150 -47.55 -41.55 21.87
N TYR A 151 -48.24 -40.52 21.35
CA TYR A 151 -47.63 -39.24 20.97
C TYR A 151 -47.11 -38.43 22.18
N ILE A 152 -47.55 -38.75 23.40
CA ILE A 152 -47.08 -38.11 24.65
C ILE A 152 -45.66 -38.56 24.96
N ALA A 153 -45.33 -39.84 24.76
CA ALA A 153 -43.97 -40.33 24.90
C ALA A 153 -43.00 -39.62 23.94
N TRP A 154 -43.38 -39.47 22.67
CA TRP A 154 -42.62 -38.72 21.67
C TRP A 154 -42.36 -37.27 22.12
N HIS A 155 -43.41 -36.59 22.57
CA HIS A 155 -43.31 -35.23 23.09
C HIS A 155 -42.37 -35.13 24.30
N ASN A 156 -42.53 -35.98 25.30
CA ASN A 156 -41.75 -35.91 26.53
C ASN A 156 -40.27 -36.25 26.30
N ILE A 157 -39.95 -37.16 25.38
CA ILE A 157 -38.56 -37.43 24.98
C ILE A 157 -37.99 -36.22 24.22
N ALA A 158 -38.76 -35.58 23.34
CA ALA A 158 -38.33 -34.36 22.64
C ALA A 158 -37.99 -33.25 23.65
N VAL A 159 -38.85 -33.03 24.64
CA VAL A 159 -38.62 -32.08 25.76
C VAL A 159 -37.37 -32.45 26.54
N MET A 160 -37.22 -33.72 26.95
CA MET A 160 -36.07 -34.17 27.75
C MET A 160 -34.74 -33.94 27.00
N MET A 161 -34.66 -34.37 25.74
CA MET A 161 -33.44 -34.25 24.94
C MET A 161 -33.11 -32.79 24.65
N HIS A 162 -34.11 -31.96 24.34
CA HIS A 162 -33.91 -30.54 24.11
C HIS A 162 -33.46 -29.80 25.38
N LEU A 163 -34.04 -30.15 26.53
CA LEU A 163 -33.66 -29.59 27.82
C LEU A 163 -32.20 -29.89 28.13
N VAL A 164 -31.81 -31.17 28.04
CA VAL A 164 -30.43 -31.59 28.29
C VAL A 164 -29.47 -30.92 27.31
N ALA A 165 -29.83 -30.86 26.03
CA ALA A 165 -29.05 -30.20 25.00
C ALA A 165 -28.83 -28.71 25.34
N LEU A 166 -29.87 -27.98 25.73
CA LEU A 166 -29.78 -26.57 26.10
C LEU A 166 -29.00 -26.34 27.39
N ASP A 167 -29.17 -27.17 28.42
CA ASP A 167 -28.39 -27.06 29.65
C ASP A 167 -26.89 -27.25 29.40
N TRP A 168 -26.54 -28.23 28.54
CA TRP A 168 -25.17 -28.40 28.09
C TRP A 168 -24.70 -27.23 27.22
N THR A 169 -25.52 -26.70 26.31
CA THR A 169 -25.19 -25.49 25.54
C THR A 169 -24.90 -24.31 26.47
N HIS A 170 -25.68 -24.10 27.53
CA HIS A 170 -25.39 -23.08 28.54
C HIS A 170 -24.07 -23.30 29.26
N TYR A 171 -23.82 -24.54 29.71
CA TYR A 171 -22.53 -24.89 30.32
C TYR A 171 -21.36 -24.62 29.35
N HIS A 172 -21.58 -24.91 28.08
CA HIS A 172 -20.59 -24.75 27.03
C HIS A 172 -20.24 -23.30 26.70
N PHE A 173 -21.13 -22.35 27.00
CA PHE A 173 -20.81 -20.92 26.89
C PHE A 173 -19.87 -20.43 28.00
N SER A 174 -19.82 -21.11 29.14
CA SER A 174 -18.98 -20.73 30.29
C SER A 174 -17.76 -21.61 30.50
N SER A 175 -17.74 -22.80 29.89
CA SER A 175 -16.78 -23.86 30.19
C SER A 175 -16.38 -24.63 28.94
N GLU A 176 -15.13 -25.06 28.90
CA GLU A 176 -14.66 -26.02 27.89
C GLU A 176 -15.30 -27.39 28.09
N VAL A 177 -15.55 -28.07 26.97
CA VAL A 177 -16.12 -29.41 26.92
C VAL A 177 -15.26 -30.23 25.96
N ASP A 178 -14.91 -31.45 26.36
CA ASP A 178 -14.12 -32.35 25.53
C ASP A 178 -14.90 -32.88 24.31
N GLU A 179 -14.18 -33.34 23.29
CA GLU A 179 -14.75 -33.80 22.01
C GLU A 179 -15.79 -34.93 22.17
N GLU A 180 -15.59 -35.84 23.13
CA GLU A 180 -16.53 -36.95 23.38
C GLU A 180 -17.88 -36.41 23.88
N ARG A 181 -17.84 -35.47 24.83
CA ARG A 181 -19.03 -34.79 25.32
C ARG A 181 -19.66 -33.90 24.26
N GLU A 182 -18.88 -33.20 23.44
CA GLU A 182 -19.43 -32.42 22.32
C GLU A 182 -20.25 -33.30 21.37
N CYS A 183 -19.76 -34.49 21.04
CA CYS A 183 -20.49 -35.47 20.22
C CYS A 183 -21.83 -35.88 20.88
N LYS A 184 -21.83 -36.12 22.19
CA LYS A 184 -23.07 -36.42 22.95
C LYS A 184 -24.06 -35.26 22.93
N ILE A 185 -23.58 -34.03 23.10
CA ILE A 185 -24.43 -32.82 23.08
C ILE A 185 -25.08 -32.67 21.70
N LYS A 186 -24.32 -32.83 20.61
CA LYS A 186 -24.87 -32.85 19.25
C LYS A 186 -25.88 -33.97 19.06
N GLY A 187 -25.66 -35.13 19.67
CA GLY A 187 -26.61 -36.24 19.72
C GLY A 187 -27.94 -35.84 20.36
N TYR A 188 -27.92 -35.20 21.54
CA TYR A 188 -29.14 -34.72 22.20
C TYR A 188 -29.92 -33.72 21.35
N TRP A 189 -29.23 -32.78 20.68
CA TRP A 189 -29.86 -31.87 19.73
C TRP A 189 -30.55 -32.59 18.58
N LYS A 190 -29.85 -33.53 17.93
CA LYS A 190 -30.40 -34.31 16.80
C LYS A 190 -31.61 -35.14 17.21
N GLU A 191 -31.52 -35.86 18.32
CA GLU A 191 -32.61 -36.69 18.84
C GLU A 191 -33.86 -35.86 19.21
N SER A 192 -33.63 -34.66 19.76
CA SER A 192 -34.69 -33.70 20.06
C SER A 192 -35.35 -33.19 18.78
N LEU A 193 -34.56 -32.64 17.85
CA LEU A 193 -35.06 -32.00 16.64
C LEU A 193 -35.78 -32.98 15.72
N TYR A 194 -35.28 -34.22 15.61
CA TYR A 194 -35.96 -35.31 14.92
C TYR A 194 -37.40 -35.52 15.40
N ARG A 195 -37.62 -35.46 16.72
CA ARG A 195 -38.95 -35.63 17.32
C ARG A 195 -39.79 -34.37 17.17
N TRP A 196 -39.20 -33.18 17.34
CA TRP A 196 -39.90 -31.91 17.14
C TRP A 196 -40.37 -31.69 15.70
N GLU A 197 -39.60 -32.16 14.72
CA GLU A 197 -40.00 -32.17 13.31
C GLU A 197 -41.29 -32.96 13.09
N ARG A 198 -41.36 -34.16 13.65
CA ARG A 198 -42.57 -34.98 13.61
C ARG A 198 -43.74 -34.32 14.36
N ILE A 199 -43.50 -33.76 15.55
CA ILE A 199 -44.53 -33.12 16.38
C ILE A 199 -45.15 -31.91 15.68
N ALA A 200 -44.38 -31.14 14.90
CA ALA A 200 -44.90 -29.99 14.15
C ALA A 200 -46.06 -30.36 13.22
N THR A 201 -46.04 -31.58 12.68
CA THR A 201 -47.03 -32.08 11.73
C THR A 201 -48.04 -33.09 12.31
N ASP A 202 -47.85 -33.58 13.54
CA ASP A 202 -48.74 -34.56 14.17
C ASP A 202 -50.00 -33.92 14.79
N ASP A 203 -51.14 -34.09 14.12
CA ASP A 203 -52.44 -33.55 14.56
C ASP A 203 -52.84 -33.99 15.97
N ARG A 204 -52.41 -35.17 16.43
CA ARG A 204 -52.80 -35.73 17.73
C ARG A 204 -52.23 -34.93 18.90
N VAL A 205 -50.99 -34.44 18.75
CA VAL A 205 -50.35 -33.55 19.74
C VAL A 205 -51.12 -32.24 19.85
N TRP A 206 -51.44 -31.63 18.71
CA TRP A 206 -52.16 -30.36 18.66
C TRP A 206 -53.63 -30.50 19.08
N ASP A 207 -54.26 -31.65 18.84
CA ASP A 207 -55.59 -32.00 19.35
C ASP A 207 -55.58 -32.15 20.88
N ALA A 208 -54.55 -32.80 21.44
CA ALA A 208 -54.35 -32.88 22.87
C ALA A 208 -54.17 -31.49 23.50
N LEU A 209 -53.39 -30.61 22.87
CA LEU A 209 -53.22 -29.23 23.31
C LEU A 209 -54.54 -28.45 23.26
N LYS A 210 -55.35 -28.61 22.19
CA LYS A 210 -56.70 -28.02 22.11
C LYS A 210 -57.64 -28.57 23.18
N ALA A 211 -57.57 -29.86 23.48
CA ALA A 211 -58.34 -30.47 24.56
C ALA A 211 -57.92 -29.92 25.93
N ARG A 212 -56.60 -29.73 26.14
CA ARG A 212 -56.06 -29.09 27.35
C ARG A 212 -56.57 -27.65 27.50
N ILE A 213 -56.56 -26.84 26.43
CA ILE A 213 -57.12 -25.48 26.46
C ILE A 213 -58.59 -25.49 26.90
N ARG A 214 -59.42 -26.40 26.35
CA ARG A 214 -60.83 -26.52 26.77
C ARG A 214 -60.96 -26.94 28.23
N GLY A 215 -60.09 -27.83 28.70
CA GLY A 215 -60.09 -28.32 30.08
C GLY A 215 -59.60 -27.30 31.11
N LEU A 216 -58.82 -26.30 30.70
CA LEU A 216 -58.41 -25.17 31.56
C LEU A 216 -59.58 -24.19 31.82
N ASP A 217 -60.56 -24.12 30.92
CA ASP A 217 -61.76 -23.27 31.02
C ASP A 217 -61.46 -21.79 31.31
N ASP A 218 -60.34 -21.25 30.79
CA ASP A 218 -60.01 -19.82 30.90
C ASP A 218 -60.51 -19.06 29.65
N PRO A 219 -61.40 -18.07 29.79
CA PRO A 219 -61.97 -17.34 28.66
C PRO A 219 -60.93 -16.53 27.85
N ARG A 220 -59.74 -16.27 28.40
CA ARG A 220 -58.63 -15.60 27.71
C ARG A 220 -57.83 -16.55 26.81
N LEU A 221 -57.98 -17.87 26.97
CA LEU A 221 -57.25 -18.89 26.22
C LEU A 221 -58.19 -19.68 25.31
N THR A 222 -58.05 -19.51 24.00
CA THR A 222 -58.92 -20.18 23.02
C THR A 222 -58.16 -21.23 22.22
N THR A 223 -58.86 -22.22 21.65
CA THR A 223 -58.24 -23.23 20.77
C THR A 223 -57.57 -22.63 19.52
N GLY A 224 -57.92 -21.40 19.15
CA GLY A 224 -57.23 -20.63 18.12
C GLY A 224 -55.77 -20.33 18.48
N PHE A 225 -55.42 -20.27 19.76
CA PHE A 225 -54.04 -20.13 20.23
C PHE A 225 -53.20 -21.36 19.86
N ALA A 226 -53.71 -22.59 20.06
CA ALA A 226 -53.00 -23.81 19.65
C ALA A 226 -52.72 -23.84 18.13
N ARG A 227 -53.64 -23.32 17.30
CA ARG A 227 -53.41 -23.19 15.86
C ARG A 227 -52.26 -22.21 15.55
N ARG A 228 -52.28 -21.02 16.17
CA ARG A 228 -51.20 -20.03 16.00
C ARG A 228 -49.86 -20.58 16.51
N MET A 229 -49.85 -21.27 17.65
CA MET A 229 -48.66 -21.94 18.18
C MET A 229 -48.10 -22.94 17.18
N ARG A 230 -48.93 -23.79 16.59
CA ARG A 230 -48.51 -24.74 15.56
C ARG A 230 -47.88 -24.06 14.35
N GLU A 231 -48.53 -23.02 13.84
CA GLU A 231 -48.05 -22.24 12.69
C GLU A 231 -46.69 -21.57 12.97
N ALA A 232 -46.45 -21.10 14.20
CA ALA A 232 -45.22 -20.42 14.59
C ALA A 232 -44.15 -21.36 15.19
N PHE A 233 -44.45 -22.66 15.34
CA PHE A 233 -43.59 -23.59 16.07
C PHE A 233 -42.24 -23.86 15.37
N PRO A 234 -42.19 -24.09 14.04
CA PRO A 234 -40.91 -24.17 13.32
C PRO A 234 -40.03 -22.93 13.51
N GLU A 235 -40.58 -21.73 13.24
CA GLU A 235 -39.86 -20.45 13.42
C GLU A 235 -39.36 -20.26 14.87
N ALA A 236 -40.10 -20.77 15.87
CA ALA A 236 -39.68 -20.72 17.26
C ALA A 236 -38.44 -21.58 17.54
N LEU A 237 -38.36 -22.78 16.97
CA LEU A 237 -37.19 -23.65 17.14
C LEU A 237 -35.97 -23.13 16.38
N ASP A 238 -36.17 -22.57 15.19
CA ASP A 238 -35.11 -21.88 14.45
C ASP A 238 -34.54 -20.73 15.27
N LYS A 239 -35.40 -19.94 15.92
CA LYS A 239 -34.96 -18.81 16.74
C LYS A 239 -34.04 -19.25 17.88
N ILE A 240 -34.31 -20.38 18.53
CA ILE A 240 -33.44 -20.93 19.59
C ILE A 240 -32.07 -21.32 19.01
N ASN A 241 -32.05 -22.01 17.87
CA ASN A 241 -30.81 -22.39 17.20
C ASN A 241 -30.03 -21.19 16.69
N ALA A 242 -30.72 -20.18 16.13
CA ALA A 242 -30.11 -18.94 15.66
C ALA A 242 -29.48 -18.14 16.82
N GLU A 243 -30.14 -18.08 17.98
CA GLU A 243 -29.55 -17.50 19.19
C GLU A 243 -28.31 -18.27 19.66
N ALA A 244 -28.33 -19.62 19.62
CA ALA A 244 -27.16 -20.44 19.96
C ALA A 244 -26.01 -20.17 18.99
N ALA A 245 -26.30 -20.21 17.69
CA ALA A 245 -25.34 -19.97 16.62
C ALA A 245 -24.69 -18.61 16.77
N LEU A 246 -25.48 -17.57 17.03
CA LEU A 246 -24.97 -16.23 17.23
C LEU A 246 -24.02 -16.16 18.44
N ARG A 247 -24.43 -16.70 19.61
CA ARG A 247 -23.59 -16.68 20.80
C ARG A 247 -22.28 -17.44 20.63
N PHE A 248 -22.31 -18.60 19.97
CA PHE A 248 -21.08 -19.33 19.66
C PHE A 248 -20.18 -18.55 18.68
N ALA A 249 -20.76 -17.90 17.67
CA ALA A 249 -20.01 -17.07 16.73
C ALA A 249 -19.34 -15.87 17.45
N GLU A 250 -20.04 -15.21 18.37
CA GLU A 250 -19.48 -14.13 19.19
C GLU A 250 -18.31 -14.58 20.08
N GLN A 251 -18.29 -15.84 20.50
CA GLN A 251 -17.19 -16.46 21.25
C GLN A 251 -16.08 -17.02 20.34
N GLY A 252 -16.17 -16.87 19.02
CA GLY A 252 -15.20 -17.41 18.05
C GLY A 252 -15.30 -18.93 17.83
N ARG A 253 -16.38 -19.57 18.30
CA ARG A 253 -16.61 -21.02 18.26
C ARG A 253 -17.36 -21.42 16.99
N THR A 254 -16.72 -21.19 15.85
CA THR A 254 -17.34 -21.28 14.52
C THR A 254 -17.95 -22.65 14.20
N ASP A 255 -17.36 -23.75 14.67
CA ASP A 255 -17.87 -25.10 14.37
C ASP A 255 -19.23 -25.38 15.00
N TRP A 256 -19.43 -24.90 16.23
CA TRP A 256 -20.73 -24.97 16.92
C TRP A 256 -21.74 -24.01 16.31
N ALA A 257 -21.28 -22.82 15.94
CA ALA A 257 -22.13 -21.86 15.26
C ALA A 257 -22.68 -22.41 13.93
N LYS A 258 -21.82 -23.06 13.12
CA LYS A 258 -22.21 -23.80 11.92
C LYS A 258 -23.17 -24.95 12.23
N THR A 259 -22.87 -25.76 13.25
CA THR A 259 -23.72 -26.89 13.64
C THR A 259 -25.17 -26.46 13.91
N HIS A 260 -25.37 -25.33 14.59
CA HIS A 260 -26.73 -24.81 14.86
C HIS A 260 -27.41 -24.23 13.62
N ILE A 261 -26.66 -23.63 12.69
CA ILE A 261 -27.20 -23.17 11.40
C ILE A 261 -27.57 -24.37 10.53
N ASP A 262 -26.76 -25.43 10.52
CA ASP A 262 -27.07 -26.68 9.83
C ASP A 262 -28.36 -27.28 10.38
N PHE A 263 -28.57 -27.28 11.70
CA PHE A 263 -29.85 -27.70 12.28
C PHE A 263 -31.04 -26.89 11.75
N MET A 264 -30.95 -25.57 11.68
CA MET A 264 -32.02 -24.73 11.11
C MET A 264 -32.27 -25.08 9.63
N ASN A 265 -31.23 -25.33 8.85
CA ASN A 265 -31.38 -25.65 7.43
C ASN A 265 -31.90 -27.07 7.17
N GLU A 266 -31.69 -28.00 8.10
CA GLU A 266 -32.01 -29.42 7.95
C GLU A 266 -33.39 -29.81 8.49
N THR A 267 -33.94 -29.05 9.44
CA THR A 267 -35.22 -29.38 10.11
C THR A 267 -36.37 -28.54 9.58
N HIS A 268 -37.60 -29.07 9.62
CA HIS A 268 -38.83 -28.33 9.30
C HIS A 268 -38.89 -27.70 7.91
N GLN A 269 -38.08 -28.21 6.97
CA GLN A 269 -37.96 -27.67 5.62
C GLN A 269 -39.33 -27.44 4.95
N GLY A 270 -39.58 -26.19 4.57
CA GLY A 270 -40.82 -25.77 3.91
C GLY A 270 -41.99 -25.46 4.86
N LEU A 271 -41.78 -25.56 6.18
CA LEU A 271 -42.68 -25.10 7.22
C LEU A 271 -42.16 -23.84 7.94
N ASP A 272 -40.93 -23.43 7.63
CA ASP A 272 -40.16 -22.36 8.25
C ASP A 272 -39.62 -21.34 7.22
N ASP A 273 -38.97 -20.31 7.75
CA ASP A 273 -38.28 -19.26 6.97
C ASP A 273 -36.97 -18.92 7.70
N VAL A 274 -35.96 -19.76 7.44
CA VAL A 274 -34.62 -19.67 8.04
C VAL A 274 -33.98 -18.30 7.79
N GLU A 275 -34.13 -17.75 6.59
CA GLU A 275 -33.55 -16.45 6.22
C GLU A 275 -34.15 -15.32 7.06
N LYS A 276 -35.47 -15.28 7.18
CA LYS A 276 -36.16 -14.31 8.03
C LYS A 276 -35.81 -14.46 9.51
N THR A 277 -35.60 -15.69 9.99
CA THR A 277 -35.16 -15.91 11.38
C THR A 277 -33.73 -15.42 11.60
N ALA A 278 -32.82 -15.66 10.65
CA ALA A 278 -31.47 -15.12 10.68
C ALA A 278 -31.48 -13.58 10.67
N GLU A 279 -32.29 -12.95 9.82
CA GLU A 279 -32.45 -11.49 9.80
C GLU A 279 -32.93 -10.92 11.14
N LEU A 280 -33.91 -11.59 11.78
CA LEU A 280 -34.41 -11.18 13.10
C LEU A 280 -33.30 -11.16 14.14
N ILE A 281 -32.47 -12.21 14.18
CA ILE A 281 -31.37 -12.34 15.15
C ILE A 281 -30.19 -11.41 14.83
N LEU A 282 -29.92 -11.11 13.55
CA LEU A 282 -28.82 -10.24 13.14
C LEU A 282 -29.18 -8.74 13.16
N THR A 283 -30.46 -8.39 13.30
CA THR A 283 -30.93 -6.99 13.35
C THR A 283 -30.18 -6.13 14.40
N PRO A 284 -29.98 -6.58 15.66
CA PRO A 284 -29.20 -5.82 16.63
C PRO A 284 -27.75 -5.57 16.19
N ILE A 285 -27.13 -6.52 15.50
CA ILE A 285 -25.75 -6.41 15.01
C ILE A 285 -25.69 -5.44 13.84
N ARG A 286 -26.66 -5.50 12.92
CA ARG A 286 -26.82 -4.50 11.86
C ARG A 286 -26.90 -3.10 12.45
N ASN A 287 -27.72 -2.89 13.48
CA ASN A 287 -27.86 -1.60 14.15
C ASN A 287 -26.56 -1.14 14.80
N ARG A 288 -25.79 -2.06 15.40
CA ARG A 288 -24.46 -1.78 15.95
C ARG A 288 -23.47 -1.34 14.86
N ILE A 289 -23.43 -2.02 13.70
CA ILE A 289 -22.58 -1.63 12.56
C ILE A 289 -22.96 -0.23 12.05
N LEU A 290 -24.25 0.03 11.85
CA LEU A 290 -24.75 1.34 11.41
C LEU A 290 -24.37 2.45 12.39
N ASN A 291 -24.40 2.17 13.70
CA ASN A 291 -23.96 3.12 14.72
C ASN A 291 -22.44 3.38 14.67
N HIS A 292 -21.63 2.35 14.42
CA HIS A 292 -20.17 2.51 14.24
C HIS A 292 -19.85 3.35 13.00
N ILE A 293 -20.53 3.08 11.87
CA ILE A 293 -20.43 3.88 10.64
C ILE A 293 -20.76 5.34 10.93
N LYS A 294 -21.88 5.60 11.61
CA LYS A 294 -22.31 6.95 11.96
C LYS A 294 -21.29 7.66 12.85
N THR A 295 -20.77 6.96 13.86
CA THR A 295 -19.78 7.50 14.80
C THR A 295 -18.50 7.90 14.06
N ALA A 296 -18.00 7.05 13.16
CA ALA A 296 -16.83 7.36 12.35
C ALA A 296 -17.06 8.59 11.45
N LYS A 297 -18.21 8.68 10.78
CA LYS A 297 -18.58 9.86 9.97
C LYS A 297 -18.61 11.14 10.81
N ASP A 298 -19.31 11.10 11.95
CA ASP A 298 -19.43 12.26 12.86
C ASP A 298 -18.07 12.70 13.43
N GLU A 299 -17.12 11.77 13.64
CA GLU A 299 -15.74 12.07 14.06
C GLU A 299 -14.94 12.74 12.94
N CYS A 300 -14.97 12.17 11.72
CA CYS A 300 -14.27 12.68 10.54
C CYS A 300 -14.76 14.08 10.14
N ASP A 301 -16.09 14.31 10.15
CA ASP A 301 -16.70 15.60 9.81
C ASP A 301 -16.27 16.72 10.77
N LYS A 302 -16.07 16.41 12.06
CA LYS A 302 -15.67 17.39 13.08
C LYS A 302 -14.18 17.64 13.09
N LYS A 303 -13.37 16.60 12.86
CA LYS A 303 -11.90 16.63 12.94
C LYS A 303 -11.30 15.73 11.86
N PRO A 304 -11.15 16.23 10.62
CA PRO A 304 -10.57 15.46 9.52
C PRO A 304 -9.18 14.91 9.82
N GLU A 305 -8.38 15.61 10.64
CA GLU A 305 -7.06 15.15 11.10
C GLU A 305 -7.09 13.83 11.89
N ASN A 306 -8.25 13.42 12.43
CA ASN A 306 -8.42 12.15 13.12
C ASN A 306 -8.98 11.04 12.20
N GLY A 307 -9.18 11.31 10.91
CA GLY A 307 -9.87 10.39 10.01
C GLY A 307 -9.21 9.01 9.87
N ALA A 308 -7.88 8.92 9.96
CA ALA A 308 -7.17 7.64 9.95
C ALA A 308 -7.46 6.79 11.21
N ASP A 309 -7.53 7.41 12.39
CA ASP A 309 -7.85 6.74 13.65
C ASP A 309 -9.32 6.30 13.69
N ALA A 310 -10.24 7.17 13.25
CA ALA A 310 -11.66 6.85 13.13
C ALA A 310 -11.90 5.68 12.17
N ALA A 311 -11.24 5.69 11.01
CA ALA A 311 -11.24 4.57 10.06
C ALA A 311 -10.68 3.28 10.68
N GLY A 312 -9.56 3.37 11.40
CA GLY A 312 -8.96 2.22 12.09
C GLY A 312 -9.90 1.57 13.11
N LYS A 313 -10.55 2.38 13.95
CA LYS A 313 -11.55 1.90 14.92
C LYS A 313 -12.73 1.24 14.22
N LEU A 314 -13.22 1.84 13.13
CA LEU A 314 -14.35 1.29 12.37
C LEU A 314 -13.99 -0.08 11.77
N ILE A 315 -12.80 -0.22 11.18
CA ILE A 315 -12.30 -1.49 10.65
C ILE A 315 -12.29 -2.55 11.77
N GLU A 316 -11.62 -2.26 12.88
CA GLU A 316 -11.48 -3.21 14.01
C GLU A 316 -12.84 -3.66 14.55
N GLN A 317 -13.76 -2.71 14.75
CA GLN A 317 -15.08 -3.00 15.32
C GLN A 317 -15.99 -3.78 14.38
N CYS A 318 -15.79 -3.67 13.06
CA CYS A 318 -16.63 -4.32 12.05
C CYS A 318 -16.06 -5.65 11.54
N SER A 319 -14.75 -5.92 11.65
CA SER A 319 -14.14 -7.15 11.12
C SER A 319 -14.71 -8.41 11.76
N SER A 320 -14.86 -8.42 13.10
CA SER A 320 -15.47 -9.56 13.81
C SER A 320 -16.96 -9.75 13.47
N LEU A 321 -17.68 -8.66 13.18
CA LEU A 321 -19.10 -8.71 12.85
C LEU A 321 -19.35 -9.22 11.42
N GLN A 322 -18.41 -8.99 10.49
CA GLN A 322 -18.50 -9.51 9.12
C GLN A 322 -18.55 -11.03 9.10
N SER A 323 -17.67 -11.69 9.86
CA SER A 323 -17.63 -13.15 9.92
C SER A 323 -18.93 -13.75 10.44
N ILE A 324 -19.63 -13.05 11.35
CA ILE A 324 -20.95 -13.48 11.84
C ILE A 324 -21.99 -13.41 10.71
N PHE A 325 -22.03 -12.32 9.92
CA PHE A 325 -22.97 -12.22 8.79
C PHE A 325 -22.70 -13.26 7.70
N GLU A 326 -21.42 -13.51 7.39
CA GLU A 326 -21.01 -14.54 6.43
C GLU A 326 -21.45 -15.94 6.84
N LEU A 327 -21.45 -16.20 8.14
CA LEU A 327 -21.84 -17.49 8.68
C LEU A 327 -23.34 -17.78 8.46
N PHE A 328 -24.22 -16.80 8.67
CA PHE A 328 -25.67 -16.98 8.54
C PHE A 328 -26.20 -16.89 7.10
N HIS A 329 -25.67 -15.96 6.29
CA HIS A 329 -26.21 -15.68 4.96
C HIS A 329 -25.29 -16.13 3.81
N GLY A 330 -24.12 -16.71 4.12
CA GLY A 330 -23.09 -17.00 3.13
C GLY A 330 -22.32 -15.76 2.67
N SER A 331 -21.26 -15.98 1.89
CA SER A 331 -20.33 -14.93 1.46
C SER A 331 -20.94 -13.90 0.49
N ASP A 332 -21.97 -14.31 -0.26
CA ASP A 332 -22.47 -13.60 -1.44
C ASP A 332 -23.85 -12.96 -1.24
N SER A 333 -24.32 -12.89 0.01
CA SER A 333 -25.63 -12.29 0.30
C SER A 333 -25.64 -10.78 0.03
N HIS A 334 -26.73 -10.32 -0.58
CA HIS A 334 -26.92 -8.88 -0.85
C HIS A 334 -26.95 -8.07 0.45
N HIS A 335 -27.59 -8.60 1.50
CA HIS A 335 -27.69 -7.95 2.81
C HIS A 335 -26.32 -7.69 3.46
N LYS A 336 -25.38 -8.64 3.34
CA LYS A 336 -24.00 -8.45 3.78
C LYS A 336 -23.29 -7.43 2.88
N THR A 337 -23.41 -7.60 1.56
CA THR A 337 -22.69 -6.79 0.56
C THR A 337 -22.98 -5.31 0.78
N GLU A 338 -24.25 -4.93 0.84
CA GLU A 338 -24.67 -3.54 1.03
C GLU A 338 -24.12 -2.94 2.34
N LEU A 339 -24.22 -3.68 3.45
CA LEU A 339 -23.81 -3.18 4.76
C LEU A 339 -22.29 -3.00 4.89
N PHE A 340 -21.49 -3.94 4.38
CA PHE A 340 -20.03 -3.87 4.50
C PHE A 340 -19.38 -3.02 3.39
N ASP A 341 -20.03 -2.86 2.24
CA ASP A 341 -19.66 -1.83 1.27
C ASP A 341 -19.87 -0.42 1.84
N ASP A 342 -20.90 -0.20 2.67
CA ASP A 342 -21.10 1.05 3.40
C ASP A 342 -20.00 1.30 4.44
N VAL A 343 -19.55 0.26 5.14
CA VAL A 343 -18.36 0.33 6.03
C VAL A 343 -17.14 0.74 5.20
N ALA A 344 -16.90 0.05 4.09
CA ALA A 344 -15.73 0.29 3.25
C ALA A 344 -15.72 1.69 2.63
N THR A 345 -16.87 2.14 2.14
CA THR A 345 -17.08 3.48 1.60
C THR A 345 -16.80 4.55 2.66
N THR A 346 -17.31 4.34 3.89
CA THR A 346 -17.09 5.27 5.01
C THR A 346 -15.61 5.36 5.39
N VAL A 347 -14.90 4.24 5.42
CA VAL A 347 -13.44 4.22 5.64
C VAL A 347 -12.73 5.04 4.56
N VAL A 348 -13.04 4.80 3.28
CA VAL A 348 -12.46 5.55 2.15
C VAL A 348 -12.66 7.04 2.31
N ASP A 349 -13.88 7.47 2.62
CA ASP A 349 -14.21 8.89 2.79
C ASP A 349 -13.40 9.51 3.95
N CYS A 350 -13.38 8.86 5.12
CA CYS A 350 -12.60 9.30 6.28
C CYS A 350 -11.09 9.45 5.98
N VAL A 351 -10.50 8.49 5.25
CA VAL A 351 -9.06 8.55 4.94
C VAL A 351 -8.75 9.54 3.83
N ILE A 352 -9.68 9.81 2.91
CA ILE A 352 -9.56 10.88 1.90
C ILE A 352 -9.53 12.25 2.59
N ASP A 353 -10.45 12.51 3.51
CA ASP A 353 -10.48 13.77 4.25
C ASP A 353 -9.24 13.96 5.12
N TYR A 354 -8.77 12.88 5.75
CA TYR A 354 -7.51 12.84 6.47
C TYR A 354 -6.31 13.22 5.59
N VAL A 355 -6.09 12.51 4.46
CA VAL A 355 -4.90 12.75 3.62
C VAL A 355 -4.92 14.13 2.98
N ASN A 356 -6.10 14.65 2.63
CA ASN A 356 -6.25 16.02 2.14
C ASN A 356 -5.77 17.04 3.17
N LYS A 357 -6.01 16.79 4.46
CA LYS A 357 -5.62 17.69 5.55
C LYS A 357 -4.17 17.52 6.01
N THR A 358 -3.70 16.29 6.13
CA THR A 358 -2.41 15.96 6.77
C THR A 358 -1.29 15.69 5.80
N GLN A 359 -1.61 15.35 4.53
CA GLN A 359 -0.67 14.90 3.51
C GLN A 359 0.08 13.60 3.87
N ASP A 360 -0.39 12.86 4.86
CA ASP A 360 0.12 11.55 5.27
C ASP A 360 -0.45 10.46 4.35
N ASN A 361 0.31 10.15 3.29
CA ASN A 361 -0.12 9.18 2.29
C ASN A 361 0.16 7.74 2.76
N GLU A 362 1.10 7.57 3.69
CA GLU A 362 1.48 6.29 4.27
C GLU A 362 0.32 5.68 5.08
N SER A 363 -0.26 6.45 6.02
CA SER A 363 -1.43 5.99 6.78
C SER A 363 -2.67 5.82 5.89
N PHE A 364 -2.84 6.70 4.89
CA PHE A 364 -3.91 6.59 3.90
C PHE A 364 -3.89 5.25 3.14
N VAL A 365 -2.74 4.87 2.59
CA VAL A 365 -2.59 3.59 1.87
C VAL A 365 -2.75 2.40 2.80
N ALA A 366 -2.20 2.46 4.01
CA ALA A 366 -2.30 1.38 5.00
C ALA A 366 -3.77 1.06 5.33
N LYS A 367 -4.57 2.08 5.65
CA LYS A 367 -5.98 1.90 6.02
C LYS A 367 -6.85 1.46 4.85
N LEU A 368 -6.58 1.91 3.62
CA LEU A 368 -7.27 1.40 2.44
C LEU A 368 -7.00 -0.08 2.18
N LYS A 369 -5.77 -0.55 2.40
CA LYS A 369 -5.41 -1.97 2.27
C LYS A 369 -6.10 -2.83 3.34
N GLU A 370 -6.09 -2.37 4.60
CA GLU A 370 -6.80 -3.03 5.69
C GLU A 370 -8.30 -3.17 5.39
N CYS A 371 -8.93 -2.14 4.82
CA CYS A 371 -10.35 -2.10 4.55
C CYS A 371 -10.84 -3.01 3.39
N LEU A 372 -9.93 -3.50 2.54
CA LEU A 372 -10.31 -4.13 1.28
C LEU A 372 -11.19 -5.39 1.44
N HIS A 373 -11.10 -6.08 2.58
CA HIS A 373 -11.88 -7.29 2.87
C HIS A 373 -13.38 -7.03 3.08
N PHE A 374 -13.78 -5.79 3.40
CA PHE A 374 -15.18 -5.40 3.51
C PHE A 374 -15.83 -5.13 2.14
N ALA A 375 -15.05 -4.62 1.19
CA ALA A 375 -15.56 -4.28 -0.13
C ALA A 375 -15.89 -5.56 -0.91
N THR A 376 -17.15 -5.83 -1.13
CA THR A 376 -17.63 -6.97 -1.94
C THR A 376 -18.12 -6.48 -3.30
N GLY A 377 -18.73 -5.30 -3.37
CA GLY A 377 -19.11 -4.66 -4.62
C GLY A 377 -17.90 -4.28 -5.49
N VAL A 378 -18.03 -4.54 -6.79
CA VAL A 378 -16.97 -4.28 -7.78
C VAL A 378 -16.59 -2.81 -7.81
N ASP A 379 -17.57 -1.90 -7.76
CA ASP A 379 -17.35 -0.46 -7.81
C ASP A 379 -16.57 0.06 -6.59
N VAL A 380 -16.90 -0.45 -5.39
CA VAL A 380 -16.22 -0.09 -4.14
C VAL A 380 -14.78 -0.61 -4.14
N ARG A 381 -14.56 -1.87 -4.56
CA ARG A 381 -13.21 -2.43 -4.72
C ARG A 381 -12.35 -1.61 -5.70
N GLN A 382 -12.90 -1.25 -6.85
CA GLN A 382 -12.20 -0.42 -7.84
C GLN A 382 -11.87 0.96 -7.28
N ARG A 383 -12.79 1.58 -6.54
CA ARG A 383 -12.55 2.87 -5.88
C ARG A 383 -11.41 2.80 -4.87
N ILE A 384 -11.39 1.76 -4.02
CA ILE A 384 -10.31 1.55 -3.04
C ILE A 384 -8.98 1.34 -3.76
N GLN A 385 -8.93 0.45 -4.77
CA GLN A 385 -7.70 0.15 -5.50
C GLN A 385 -7.13 1.39 -6.20
N LYS A 386 -7.99 2.17 -6.88
CA LYS A 386 -7.58 3.43 -7.51
C LYS A 386 -7.01 4.42 -6.49
N SER A 387 -7.60 4.47 -5.29
CA SER A 387 -7.13 5.35 -4.21
C SER A 387 -5.78 4.89 -3.65
N ILE A 388 -5.56 3.58 -3.50
CA ILE A 388 -4.26 2.99 -3.15
C ILE A 388 -3.21 3.38 -4.19
N ASP A 389 -3.51 3.21 -5.48
CA ASP A 389 -2.57 3.52 -6.57
C ASP A 389 -2.14 5.00 -6.56
N ILE A 390 -3.08 5.91 -6.28
CA ILE A 390 -2.81 7.35 -6.12
C ILE A 390 -1.92 7.61 -4.91
N GLY A 391 -2.26 7.05 -3.74
CA GLY A 391 -1.49 7.23 -2.50
C GLY A 391 -0.06 6.71 -2.64
N GLU A 392 0.11 5.51 -3.21
CA GLU A 392 1.44 4.96 -3.50
C GLU A 392 2.20 5.81 -4.53
N GLY A 393 1.51 6.36 -5.53
CA GLY A 393 2.08 7.33 -6.47
C GLY A 393 2.65 8.57 -5.77
N ASN A 394 1.93 9.12 -4.81
CA ASN A 394 2.36 10.28 -4.02
C ASN A 394 3.56 9.95 -3.11
N ILE A 395 3.55 8.80 -2.43
CA ILE A 395 4.68 8.32 -1.62
C ILE A 395 5.93 8.20 -2.48
N ARG A 396 5.81 7.55 -3.65
CA ARG A 396 6.89 7.43 -4.64
C ARG A 396 7.40 8.79 -5.12
N GLY A 397 6.51 9.73 -5.43
CA GLY A 397 6.90 11.08 -5.86
C GLY A 397 7.68 11.85 -4.78
N LYS A 398 7.29 11.71 -3.50
CA LYS A 398 7.97 12.34 -2.37
C LYS A 398 9.37 11.77 -2.15
N SER A 399 9.56 10.45 -2.25
CA SER A 399 10.85 9.80 -2.06
C SER A 399 11.88 10.14 -3.16
N LEU A 400 11.42 10.41 -4.39
CA LEU A 400 12.29 10.76 -5.51
C LEU A 400 12.69 12.24 -5.59
N LYS A 401 11.97 13.15 -4.92
CA LYS A 401 12.28 14.60 -4.95
C LYS A 401 13.74 14.93 -4.62
N PRO A 402 14.35 14.38 -3.55
CA PRO A 402 15.75 14.66 -3.22
C PRO A 402 16.72 14.21 -4.31
N PHE A 403 16.43 13.06 -4.95
CA PHE A 403 17.24 12.53 -6.04
C PHE A 403 17.26 13.48 -7.24
N PHE A 404 16.10 13.89 -7.73
CA PHE A 404 16.03 14.79 -8.88
C PHE A 404 16.61 16.17 -8.57
N ALA A 405 16.47 16.65 -7.33
CA ALA A 405 17.12 17.89 -6.91
C ALA A 405 18.65 17.80 -6.95
N GLU A 406 19.25 16.66 -6.55
CA GLU A 406 20.69 16.44 -6.59
C GLU A 406 21.20 16.26 -8.03
N LEU A 407 20.49 15.47 -8.85
CA LEU A 407 20.81 15.32 -10.27
C LEU A 407 20.78 16.66 -11.01
N LYS A 408 19.77 17.50 -10.72
CA LYS A 408 19.67 18.84 -11.30
C LYS A 408 20.81 19.77 -10.88
N LYS A 409 21.30 19.68 -9.63
CA LYS A 409 22.48 20.43 -9.20
C LYS A 409 23.74 20.08 -10.02
N ILE A 410 23.89 18.81 -10.39
CA ILE A 410 25.01 18.36 -11.24
C ILE A 410 24.81 18.82 -12.69
N GLU A 411 23.56 18.77 -13.18
CA GLU A 411 23.18 19.26 -14.50
C GLU A 411 23.51 20.75 -14.66
N ASP A 412 23.09 21.58 -13.70
CA ASP A 412 23.27 23.04 -13.71
C ASP A 412 24.69 23.49 -13.31
N SER A 413 25.55 22.56 -12.88
CA SER A 413 26.92 22.89 -12.42
C SER A 413 27.80 23.43 -13.55
N LYS A 414 28.57 24.48 -13.24
CA LYS A 414 29.61 25.06 -14.11
C LYS A 414 30.97 24.34 -14.01
N ASP A 415 31.03 23.23 -13.26
CA ASP A 415 32.21 22.38 -13.19
C ASP A 415 32.54 21.73 -14.55
N VAL A 416 33.80 21.32 -14.71
CA VAL A 416 34.23 20.56 -15.90
C VAL A 416 33.53 19.21 -15.99
N ALA A 417 33.38 18.73 -17.21
CA ALA A 417 32.67 17.50 -17.53
C ALA A 417 33.19 16.29 -16.73
N GLU A 418 34.50 16.17 -16.53
CA GLU A 418 35.12 15.11 -15.73
C GLU A 418 34.57 15.08 -14.30
N LYS A 419 34.54 16.24 -13.61
CA LYS A 419 34.07 16.34 -12.22
C LYS A 419 32.58 16.04 -12.11
N ARG A 420 31.76 16.51 -13.05
CA ARG A 420 30.32 16.21 -13.11
C ARG A 420 30.08 14.71 -13.33
N LEU A 421 30.85 14.07 -14.21
CA LEU A 421 30.79 12.62 -14.44
C LEU A 421 31.15 11.84 -13.17
N THR A 422 32.21 12.26 -12.46
CA THR A 422 32.59 11.66 -11.18
C THR A 422 31.49 11.79 -10.12
N GLN A 423 30.83 12.95 -10.03
CA GLN A 423 29.70 13.15 -9.12
C GLN A 423 28.54 12.21 -9.43
N ILE A 424 28.17 12.04 -10.72
CA ILE A 424 27.15 11.06 -11.11
C ILE A 424 27.56 9.66 -10.64
N ASN A 425 28.79 9.25 -10.93
CA ASN A 425 29.27 7.90 -10.58
C ASN A 425 29.29 7.64 -9.07
N GLN A 426 29.63 8.63 -8.25
CA GLN A 426 29.78 8.46 -6.81
C GLN A 426 28.48 8.68 -6.04
N GLN A 427 27.63 9.61 -6.47
CA GLN A 427 26.47 10.07 -5.68
C GLN A 427 25.14 9.56 -6.23
N ILE A 428 25.02 9.41 -7.55
CA ILE A 428 23.76 9.14 -8.24
C ILE A 428 23.65 7.65 -8.61
N MET A 429 24.71 7.06 -9.18
CA MET A 429 24.72 5.67 -9.64
C MET A 429 24.43 4.63 -8.55
N PRO A 430 25.00 4.73 -7.31
CA PRO A 430 24.68 3.77 -6.25
C PRO A 430 23.21 3.75 -5.87
N ARG A 431 22.54 4.92 -5.93
CA ARG A 431 21.10 5.03 -5.64
C ARG A 431 20.25 4.40 -6.73
N LEU A 432 20.64 4.52 -8.01
CA LEU A 432 19.96 3.84 -9.11
C LEU A 432 20.08 2.31 -8.96
N LEU A 433 21.25 1.80 -8.56
CA LEU A 433 21.46 0.37 -8.31
C LEU A 433 20.56 -0.13 -7.18
N ALA A 434 20.56 0.54 -6.03
CA ALA A 434 19.70 0.19 -4.91
C ALA A 434 18.21 0.20 -5.29
N LEU A 435 17.77 1.17 -6.10
CA LEU A 435 16.40 1.21 -6.59
C LEU A 435 16.09 0.06 -7.55
N THR A 436 17.04 -0.27 -8.44
CA THR A 436 16.90 -1.37 -9.40
C THR A 436 16.78 -2.72 -8.68
N GLU A 437 17.50 -2.91 -7.57
CA GLU A 437 17.41 -4.09 -6.72
C GLU A 437 16.06 -4.17 -6.00
N ALA A 438 15.54 -3.04 -5.50
CA ALA A 438 14.29 -2.99 -4.76
C ALA A 438 13.03 -3.13 -5.65
N GLU A 439 12.99 -2.41 -6.78
CA GLU A 439 11.79 -2.27 -7.63
C GLU A 439 11.87 -3.09 -8.93
N GLY A 440 13.06 -3.60 -9.27
CA GLY A 440 13.33 -4.27 -10.53
C GLY A 440 13.68 -3.33 -11.70
N ALA A 441 14.46 -3.86 -12.64
CA ALA A 441 15.00 -3.10 -13.78
C ALA A 441 13.95 -2.60 -14.78
N GLN A 442 12.75 -3.18 -14.77
CA GLN A 442 11.66 -2.84 -15.69
C GLN A 442 10.58 -1.95 -15.09
N SER A 443 10.68 -1.63 -13.79
CA SER A 443 9.72 -0.73 -13.15
C SER A 443 9.73 0.64 -13.83
N SER A 444 8.56 1.29 -13.86
CA SER A 444 8.43 2.66 -14.39
C SER A 444 9.38 3.62 -13.68
N LEU A 445 9.59 3.40 -12.38
CA LEU A 445 10.47 4.21 -11.53
C LEU A 445 11.94 4.10 -11.94
N THR A 446 12.45 2.87 -12.07
CA THR A 446 13.83 2.62 -12.50
C THR A 446 14.06 3.17 -13.91
N LYS A 447 13.08 3.03 -14.81
CA LYS A 447 13.15 3.61 -16.16
C LYS A 447 13.27 5.12 -16.13
N GLN A 448 12.36 5.81 -15.42
CA GLN A 448 12.35 7.26 -15.34
C GLN A 448 13.66 7.82 -14.76
N MET A 449 14.17 7.20 -13.69
CA MET A 449 15.44 7.57 -13.07
C MET A 449 16.62 7.37 -14.04
N SER A 450 16.67 6.21 -14.69
CA SER A 450 17.73 5.84 -15.64
C SER A 450 17.77 6.78 -16.86
N ASP A 451 16.61 7.12 -17.43
CA ASP A 451 16.50 8.03 -18.58
C ASP A 451 16.91 9.47 -18.21
N SER A 452 16.57 9.92 -17.00
CA SER A 452 16.98 11.24 -16.50
C SER A 452 18.50 11.31 -16.32
N ILE A 453 19.12 10.28 -15.73
CA ILE A 453 20.59 10.20 -15.59
C ILE A 453 21.26 10.16 -16.97
N ALA A 454 20.73 9.35 -17.90
CA ALA A 454 21.25 9.25 -19.26
C ALA A 454 21.22 10.59 -20.01
N THR A 455 20.18 11.40 -19.78
CA THR A 455 20.07 12.75 -20.36
C THR A 455 21.17 13.68 -19.86
N VAL A 456 21.42 13.73 -18.54
CA VAL A 456 22.50 14.54 -17.97
C VAL A 456 23.88 14.04 -18.44
N LEU A 457 24.08 12.72 -18.52
CA LEU A 457 25.31 12.14 -19.09
C LEU A 457 25.52 12.52 -20.56
N SER A 458 24.46 12.54 -21.38
CA SER A 458 24.54 13.03 -22.76
C SER A 458 24.93 14.51 -22.83
N GLN A 459 24.46 15.34 -21.89
CA GLN A 459 24.86 16.75 -21.81
C GLN A 459 26.34 16.90 -21.41
N ILE A 460 26.80 16.10 -20.45
CA ILE A 460 28.23 16.04 -20.07
C ILE A 460 29.09 15.62 -21.27
N CYS A 461 28.64 14.65 -22.07
CA CYS A 461 29.32 14.26 -23.29
C CYS A 461 29.48 15.44 -24.27
N VAL A 462 28.40 16.17 -24.53
CA VAL A 462 28.41 17.32 -25.44
C VAL A 462 29.37 18.40 -24.94
N ASP A 463 29.37 18.66 -23.62
CA ASP A 463 30.27 19.63 -23.00
C ASP A 463 31.74 19.21 -23.11
N ALA A 464 32.06 17.96 -22.75
CA ALA A 464 33.39 17.40 -22.86
C ALA A 464 33.92 17.49 -24.30
N HIS A 465 33.09 17.09 -25.27
CA HIS A 465 33.46 17.06 -26.69
C HIS A 465 33.66 18.46 -27.28
N ASN A 466 32.63 19.30 -27.17
CA ASN A 466 32.59 20.56 -27.90
C ASN A 466 33.34 21.66 -27.17
N ASN A 467 33.28 21.71 -25.84
CA ASN A 467 33.78 22.85 -25.08
C ASN A 467 35.16 22.59 -24.49
N GLU A 468 35.38 21.39 -23.96
CA GLU A 468 36.60 21.04 -23.22
C GLU A 468 37.63 20.33 -24.09
N SER A 469 37.23 19.85 -25.28
CA SER A 469 38.04 18.99 -26.15
C SER A 469 38.54 17.73 -25.44
N ASP A 470 37.77 17.23 -24.47
CA ASP A 470 38.02 16.00 -23.73
C ASP A 470 37.19 14.85 -24.31
N PHE A 471 37.80 14.16 -25.26
CA PHE A 471 37.16 13.09 -26.01
C PHE A 471 37.05 11.79 -25.19
N GLU A 472 37.91 11.60 -24.20
CA GLU A 472 37.88 10.41 -23.35
C GLU A 472 36.69 10.49 -22.39
N ILE A 473 36.49 11.64 -21.75
CA ILE A 473 35.33 11.89 -20.90
C ILE A 473 34.05 11.91 -21.73
N SER A 474 34.08 12.52 -22.93
CA SER A 474 32.96 12.50 -23.87
C SER A 474 32.51 11.08 -24.18
N LEU A 475 33.46 10.19 -24.56
CA LEU A 475 33.16 8.80 -24.89
C LEU A 475 32.60 8.05 -23.67
N LYS A 476 33.25 8.16 -22.51
CA LYS A 476 32.78 7.51 -21.27
C LYS A 476 31.34 7.92 -20.94
N ALA A 477 31.04 9.22 -20.97
CA ALA A 477 29.72 9.74 -20.63
C ALA A 477 28.64 9.23 -21.60
N ILE A 478 28.88 9.25 -22.92
CA ILE A 478 27.87 8.80 -23.89
C ILE A 478 27.69 7.28 -23.93
N GLU A 479 28.74 6.50 -23.69
CA GLU A 479 28.63 5.05 -23.54
C GLU A 479 27.76 4.69 -22.32
N MET A 480 27.96 5.38 -21.21
CA MET A 480 27.12 5.22 -20.02
C MET A 480 25.66 5.61 -20.28
N ALA A 481 25.43 6.78 -20.89
CA ALA A 481 24.08 7.22 -21.27
C ALA A 481 23.35 6.19 -22.14
N THR A 482 24.04 5.63 -23.13
CA THR A 482 23.48 4.64 -24.07
C THR A 482 23.15 3.31 -23.40
N LYS A 483 23.89 2.91 -22.36
CA LYS A 483 23.60 1.70 -21.57
C LYS A 483 22.40 1.89 -20.63
N LEU A 484 22.25 3.09 -20.08
CA LEU A 484 21.21 3.40 -19.11
C LEU A 484 19.85 3.69 -19.75
N VAL A 485 19.84 4.38 -20.89
CA VAL A 485 18.59 4.80 -21.54
C VAL A 485 17.68 3.63 -21.89
N LYS A 486 16.41 3.75 -21.52
CA LYS A 486 15.32 2.80 -21.75
C LYS A 486 14.32 3.36 -22.77
N ASP A 487 14.17 4.68 -22.83
CA ASP A 487 13.33 5.34 -23.83
C ASP A 487 13.85 5.07 -25.27
N PRO A 488 13.01 4.57 -26.20
CA PRO A 488 13.43 4.20 -27.55
C PRO A 488 13.96 5.36 -28.40
N GLU A 489 13.37 6.56 -28.26
CA GLU A 489 13.73 7.73 -29.06
C GLU A 489 15.06 8.31 -28.58
N LEU A 490 15.22 8.46 -27.27
CA LEU A 490 16.49 8.84 -26.65
C LEU A 490 17.59 7.82 -26.97
N LYS A 491 17.27 6.52 -26.95
CA LYS A 491 18.24 5.46 -27.29
C LYS A 491 18.76 5.60 -28.72
N LYS A 492 17.89 5.90 -29.68
CA LYS A 492 18.31 6.17 -31.07
C LYS A 492 19.22 7.39 -31.14
N ARG A 493 18.81 8.50 -30.52
CA ARG A 493 19.58 9.76 -30.49
C ARG A 493 20.96 9.58 -29.85
N PHE A 494 21.04 8.91 -28.70
CA PHE A 494 22.32 8.68 -28.01
C PHE A 494 23.21 7.72 -28.79
N GLY A 495 22.63 6.73 -29.48
CA GLY A 495 23.37 5.87 -30.41
C GLY A 495 23.94 6.61 -31.62
N GLU A 496 23.28 7.67 -32.10
CA GLU A 496 23.81 8.56 -33.14
C GLU A 496 24.94 9.45 -32.59
N ASN A 497 24.75 10.04 -31.40
CA ASN A 497 25.78 10.82 -30.71
C ASN A 497 27.05 10.00 -30.46
N LEU A 498 26.92 8.75 -29.99
CA LEU A 498 28.05 7.83 -29.79
C LEU A 498 28.82 7.59 -31.10
N ARG A 499 28.10 7.35 -32.21
CA ARG A 499 28.72 7.18 -33.53
C ARG A 499 29.49 8.43 -33.97
N GLN A 500 28.94 9.63 -33.72
CA GLN A 500 29.64 10.88 -34.02
C GLN A 500 30.91 11.04 -33.19
N VAL A 501 30.85 10.80 -31.88
CA VAL A 501 32.02 10.88 -30.99
C VAL A 501 33.12 9.91 -31.43
N LEU A 502 32.76 8.66 -31.75
CA LEU A 502 33.70 7.66 -32.26
C LEU A 502 34.32 8.06 -33.60
N ALA A 503 33.53 8.64 -34.51
CA ALA A 503 34.04 9.15 -35.78
C ALA A 503 35.05 10.28 -35.58
N SER A 504 34.79 11.23 -34.67
CA SER A 504 35.73 12.30 -34.32
C SER A 504 37.02 11.78 -33.69
N ILE A 505 36.93 10.74 -32.85
CA ILE A 505 38.12 10.07 -32.27
C ILE A 505 38.93 9.36 -33.37
N SER A 506 38.26 8.67 -34.30
CA SER A 506 38.92 8.03 -35.45
C SER A 506 39.63 9.05 -36.33
N GLU A 507 39.00 10.18 -36.61
CA GLU A 507 39.59 11.25 -37.41
C GLU A 507 40.82 11.87 -36.73
N ARG A 508 40.79 12.02 -35.39
CA ARG A 508 41.97 12.41 -34.62
C ARG A 508 43.09 11.38 -34.69
N LYS A 509 42.77 10.09 -34.67
CA LYS A 509 43.77 9.03 -34.81
C LYS A 509 44.52 9.11 -36.14
N LYS A 510 43.86 9.54 -37.23
CA LYS A 510 44.53 9.80 -38.52
C LYS A 510 45.51 10.98 -38.48
N SER A 511 45.35 11.87 -37.51
CA SER A 511 46.22 13.04 -37.31
C SER A 511 47.44 12.72 -36.43
N GLU A 512 47.60 11.47 -35.97
CA GLU A 512 48.78 11.03 -35.23
C GLU A 512 50.02 11.10 -36.11
N VAL A 513 51.11 11.59 -35.50
CA VAL A 513 52.39 11.77 -36.17
C VAL A 513 53.34 10.71 -35.64
N SER A 514 53.93 9.95 -36.56
CA SER A 514 55.08 9.10 -36.30
C SER A 514 56.07 9.35 -37.44
N LEU A 515 57.23 9.92 -37.10
CA LEU A 515 58.24 10.35 -38.07
C LEU A 515 59.64 9.98 -37.60
N LYS A 516 60.51 9.67 -38.55
CA LYS A 516 61.95 9.51 -38.35
C LYS A 516 62.72 10.61 -39.07
N ILE A 517 63.42 11.45 -38.30
CA ILE A 517 64.21 12.58 -38.80
C ILE A 517 65.69 12.26 -38.57
N ARG A 518 66.34 11.59 -39.53
CA ARG A 518 67.77 11.20 -39.47
C ARG A 518 68.17 10.47 -38.17
N GLY A 519 67.34 9.54 -37.71
CA GLY A 519 67.58 8.75 -36.49
C GLY A 519 66.84 9.28 -35.26
N ASP A 520 66.39 10.54 -35.28
CA ASP A 520 65.49 11.05 -34.25
C ASP A 520 64.05 10.57 -34.50
N GLU A 521 63.34 10.19 -33.45
CA GLU A 521 61.94 9.76 -33.50
C GLU A 521 61.01 10.84 -32.95
N VAL A 522 60.02 11.25 -33.74
CA VAL A 522 58.96 12.17 -33.32
C VAL A 522 57.65 11.38 -33.28
N GLU A 523 56.98 11.42 -32.13
CA GLU A 523 55.65 10.84 -31.97
C GLU A 523 54.69 11.87 -31.36
N ILE A 524 53.55 12.07 -32.00
CA ILE A 524 52.46 12.90 -31.47
C ILE A 524 51.18 12.09 -31.58
N ASN A 525 50.57 11.80 -30.44
CA ASN A 525 49.27 11.15 -30.38
C ASN A 525 48.35 11.92 -29.42
N SER A 526 47.15 11.38 -29.17
CA SER A 526 46.16 12.03 -28.29
C SER A 526 46.60 12.17 -26.82
N ARG A 527 47.64 11.44 -26.39
CA ARG A 527 48.10 11.37 -25.00
C ARG A 527 49.44 12.06 -24.78
N ILE A 528 50.36 11.93 -25.73
CA ILE A 528 51.75 12.38 -25.57
C ILE A 528 52.29 13.12 -26.80
N PHE A 529 53.28 13.98 -26.52
CA PHE A 529 54.21 14.53 -27.49
C PHE A 529 55.60 14.03 -27.11
N ARG A 530 56.24 13.25 -27.97
CA ARG A 530 57.54 12.62 -27.73
C ARG A 530 58.54 12.99 -28.82
N TYR A 531 59.76 13.28 -28.39
CA TYR A 531 60.92 13.42 -29.25
C TYR A 531 62.09 12.67 -28.62
N ASN A 532 62.54 11.61 -29.29
CA ASN A 532 63.51 10.65 -28.75
C ASN A 532 63.07 10.15 -27.36
N ASN A 533 63.92 10.33 -26.35
CA ASN A 533 63.68 9.89 -24.98
C ASN A 533 62.91 10.90 -24.12
N THR A 534 62.53 12.06 -24.68
CA THR A 534 61.79 13.10 -23.94
C THR A 534 60.31 13.04 -24.31
N GLU A 535 59.45 12.93 -23.30
CA GLU A 535 58.00 12.85 -23.44
C GLU A 535 57.32 13.93 -22.60
N ILE A 536 56.32 14.60 -23.18
CA ILE A 536 55.43 15.51 -22.49
C ILE A 536 54.00 15.06 -22.74
N LYS A 537 53.22 14.83 -21.68
CA LYS A 537 51.79 14.51 -21.83
C LYS A 537 51.04 15.71 -22.40
N ILE A 538 50.14 15.49 -23.34
CA ILE A 538 49.34 16.57 -23.98
C ILE A 538 48.65 17.48 -22.95
N PRO A 539 48.01 16.97 -21.88
CA PRO A 539 47.41 17.80 -20.85
C PRO A 539 48.40 18.66 -20.05
N GLU A 540 49.70 18.34 -20.07
CA GLU A 540 50.75 19.05 -19.33
C GLU A 540 51.49 20.10 -20.17
N ILE A 541 51.28 20.12 -21.49
CA ILE A 541 51.82 21.15 -22.38
C ILE A 541 51.21 22.50 -21.99
N ILE A 542 52.05 23.53 -21.85
CA ILE A 542 51.67 24.90 -21.48
C ILE A 542 52.06 25.92 -22.55
N GLY A 543 52.97 25.56 -23.46
CA GLY A 543 53.42 26.46 -24.51
C GLY A 543 53.89 25.76 -25.76
N ILE A 544 53.62 26.36 -26.92
CA ILE A 544 54.20 25.94 -28.20
C ILE A 544 54.65 27.19 -28.98
N ARG A 545 55.82 27.11 -29.62
CA ARG A 545 56.25 28.10 -30.64
C ARG A 545 56.74 27.36 -31.87
N ALA A 546 56.46 27.93 -33.03
CA ALA A 546 56.77 27.31 -34.31
C ALA A 546 56.94 28.38 -35.38
N GLY A 547 57.92 28.21 -36.26
CA GLY A 547 58.11 29.10 -37.39
C GLY A 547 59.43 28.87 -38.12
N THR A 548 59.71 29.78 -39.06
CA THR A 548 60.97 29.82 -39.81
C THR A 548 61.64 31.17 -39.60
N LYS A 549 62.93 31.16 -39.27
CA LYS A 549 63.75 32.38 -39.14
C LYS A 549 64.92 32.31 -40.11
N ARG A 550 65.09 33.36 -40.90
CA ARG A 550 66.26 33.55 -41.79
C ARG A 550 67.36 34.29 -41.03
N TYR A 551 68.57 33.74 -41.03
CA TYR A 551 69.76 34.41 -40.51
C TYR A 551 70.92 34.31 -41.50
N TYR A 552 71.90 35.19 -41.37
CA TYR A 552 73.06 35.26 -42.25
C TYR A 552 74.30 34.79 -41.49
N ILE A 553 74.93 33.72 -41.95
CA ILE A 553 76.26 33.30 -41.48
C ILE A 553 77.24 33.58 -42.61
N HIS A 554 78.26 34.42 -42.37
CA HIS A 554 79.22 34.83 -43.40
C HIS A 554 78.55 35.32 -44.71
N TYR A 555 77.51 36.15 -44.60
CA TYR A 555 76.71 36.68 -45.73
C TYR A 555 75.89 35.66 -46.53
N LEU A 556 75.92 34.38 -46.17
CA LEU A 556 75.08 33.35 -46.76
C LEU A 556 73.75 33.25 -45.99
N PRO A 557 72.59 33.26 -46.66
CA PRO A 557 71.29 33.10 -46.01
C PRO A 557 71.08 31.65 -45.57
N PHE A 558 70.65 31.47 -44.32
CA PHE A 558 70.24 30.19 -43.75
C PHE A 558 68.83 30.32 -43.16
N ASP A 559 67.96 29.39 -43.49
CA ASP A 559 66.62 29.29 -42.92
C ASP A 559 66.62 28.21 -41.84
N SER A 560 66.24 28.55 -40.60
CA SER A 560 65.97 27.58 -39.52
C SER A 560 64.48 27.48 -39.28
N THR A 561 63.95 26.28 -39.47
CA THR A 561 62.55 25.93 -39.22
C THR A 561 62.48 25.10 -37.95
N ARG A 562 61.84 25.62 -36.91
CA ARG A 562 61.80 25.00 -35.57
C ARG A 562 60.39 24.86 -35.03
N ILE A 563 60.19 23.81 -34.24
CA ILE A 563 59.03 23.61 -33.38
C ILE A 563 59.55 23.39 -31.96
N SER A 564 59.07 24.17 -31.01
CA SER A 564 59.33 23.96 -29.59
C SER A 564 58.03 23.73 -28.85
N VAL A 565 58.03 22.78 -27.93
CA VAL A 565 56.92 22.47 -27.02
C VAL A 565 57.43 22.52 -25.60
N ILE A 566 56.76 23.25 -24.72
CA ILE A 566 57.08 23.30 -23.29
C ILE A 566 55.88 22.82 -22.48
N GLY A 567 56.16 21.98 -21.49
CA GLY A 567 55.17 21.48 -20.53
C GLY A 567 55.75 21.45 -19.13
N LYS A 568 54.96 20.93 -18.17
CA LYS A 568 55.40 20.81 -16.77
C LYS A 568 56.64 19.90 -16.59
N GLY A 569 56.83 18.92 -17.47
CA GLY A 569 57.93 17.95 -17.42
C GLY A 569 59.20 18.33 -18.20
N GLY A 570 59.24 19.49 -18.88
CA GLY A 570 60.40 19.93 -19.66
C GLY A 570 60.05 20.60 -20.99
N GLN A 571 61.07 20.78 -21.84
CA GLN A 571 60.95 21.39 -23.16
C GLN A 571 61.51 20.44 -24.23
N ILE A 572 60.77 20.34 -25.34
CA ILE A 572 61.17 19.61 -26.54
C ILE A 572 61.43 20.64 -27.64
N ASP A 573 62.54 20.47 -28.36
CA ASP A 573 62.97 21.35 -29.44
C ASP A 573 63.33 20.54 -30.68
N ILE A 574 62.57 20.74 -31.75
CA ILE A 574 62.73 20.05 -33.02
C ILE A 574 63.17 21.07 -34.07
N GLU A 575 64.35 20.86 -34.64
CA GLU A 575 64.84 21.63 -35.80
C GLU A 575 64.66 20.80 -37.07
N CYS A 576 63.72 21.21 -37.93
CA CYS A 576 63.36 20.49 -39.14
C CYS A 576 64.39 20.70 -40.27
N LYS A 577 65.02 21.88 -40.32
CA LYS A 577 66.03 22.24 -41.33
C LYS A 577 67.44 22.22 -40.72
N ARG A 578 68.17 21.10 -40.93
CA ARG A 578 69.57 20.91 -40.51
C ARG A 578 70.53 20.81 -41.72
N PHE A 579 71.83 20.98 -41.46
CA PHE A 579 72.89 20.87 -42.48
C PHE A 579 72.78 19.55 -43.27
N GLY A 580 72.75 19.65 -44.60
CA GLY A 580 72.66 18.49 -45.51
C GLY A 580 71.27 17.90 -45.75
N ARG A 581 70.18 18.57 -45.34
CA ARG A 581 68.77 18.19 -45.68
C ARG A 581 68.20 19.12 -46.76
N SER A 582 67.44 18.57 -47.72
CA SER A 582 66.73 19.38 -48.72
C SER A 582 65.67 20.27 -48.04
N GLN A 583 65.38 21.44 -48.63
CA GLN A 583 64.34 22.35 -48.12
C GLN A 583 62.96 21.70 -48.17
N GLN A 584 62.65 21.04 -49.29
CA GLN A 584 61.37 20.37 -49.51
C GLN A 584 61.04 19.32 -48.43
N GLN A 585 62.01 18.50 -48.01
CA GLN A 585 61.78 17.50 -46.98
C GLN A 585 61.60 18.15 -45.60
N ALA A 586 62.38 19.18 -45.28
CA ALA A 586 62.25 19.93 -44.03
C ALA A 586 60.87 20.59 -43.91
N ASP A 587 60.35 21.16 -45.00
CA ASP A 587 59.02 21.79 -45.04
C ASP A 587 57.90 20.74 -44.92
N ALA A 588 58.06 19.56 -45.54
CA ALA A 588 57.10 18.46 -45.42
C ALA A 588 56.99 17.92 -43.98
N ASP A 589 58.13 17.69 -43.32
CA ASP A 589 58.15 17.22 -41.93
C ASP A 589 57.61 18.28 -40.96
N PHE A 590 58.02 19.54 -41.14
CA PHE A 590 57.50 20.66 -40.35
C PHE A 590 55.98 20.75 -40.49
N THR A 591 55.46 20.71 -41.71
CA THR A 591 54.01 20.77 -41.98
C THR A 591 53.28 19.61 -41.32
N ARG A 592 53.85 18.40 -41.39
CA ARG A 592 53.24 17.21 -40.77
C ARG A 592 53.20 17.29 -39.24
N ILE A 593 54.30 17.70 -38.62
CA ILE A 593 54.37 17.89 -37.16
C ILE A 593 53.39 19.00 -36.73
N LEU A 594 53.39 20.13 -37.46
CA LEU A 594 52.50 21.26 -37.19
C LEU A 594 51.02 20.87 -37.34
N HIS A 595 50.68 20.08 -38.34
CA HIS A 595 49.31 19.55 -38.51
C HIS A 595 48.91 18.66 -37.33
N GLY A 596 49.78 17.76 -36.89
CA GLY A 596 49.56 16.95 -35.68
C GLY A 596 49.35 17.82 -34.43
N ILE A 597 50.18 18.84 -34.24
CA ILE A 597 50.04 19.82 -33.15
C ILE A 597 48.68 20.51 -33.18
N LEU A 598 48.28 21.05 -34.34
CA LEU A 598 47.03 21.77 -34.52
C LEU A 598 45.80 20.90 -34.22
N LYS A 599 45.86 19.59 -34.51
CA LYS A 599 44.73 18.66 -34.31
C LYS A 599 44.71 18.03 -32.92
N LEU A 600 45.87 17.69 -32.37
CA LEU A 600 45.99 16.87 -31.16
C LEU A 600 46.35 17.68 -29.90
N VAL A 601 47.15 18.74 -30.03
CA VAL A 601 47.66 19.51 -28.88
C VAL A 601 46.85 20.78 -28.66
N ILE A 602 46.69 21.57 -29.73
CA ILE A 602 46.18 22.94 -29.65
C ILE A 602 44.78 23.05 -29.04
N PRO A 603 43.79 22.20 -29.37
CA PRO A 603 42.44 22.34 -28.80
C PRO A 603 42.41 22.25 -27.26
N SER A 604 43.20 21.34 -26.66
CA SER A 604 43.31 21.22 -25.20
C SER A 604 44.07 22.41 -24.61
N LEU A 605 45.14 22.84 -25.28
CA LEU A 605 45.96 23.96 -24.83
C LEU A 605 45.20 25.30 -24.84
N THR A 606 44.46 25.60 -25.92
CA THR A 606 43.65 26.81 -26.01
C THR A 606 42.54 26.82 -24.98
N PHE A 607 41.87 25.68 -24.73
CA PHE A 607 40.89 25.56 -23.65
C PHE A 607 41.50 25.88 -22.27
N LYS A 608 42.66 25.30 -21.93
CA LYS A 608 43.36 25.57 -20.66
C LYS A 608 43.74 27.04 -20.52
N ILE A 609 44.32 27.64 -21.56
CA ILE A 609 44.72 29.05 -21.57
C ILE A 609 43.49 29.95 -21.42
N ALA A 610 42.45 29.73 -22.21
CA ALA A 610 41.21 30.50 -22.14
C ALA A 610 40.53 30.38 -20.76
N LYS A 611 40.50 29.17 -20.18
CA LYS A 611 39.94 28.94 -18.84
C LYS A 611 40.73 29.67 -17.75
N SER A 612 42.07 29.61 -17.80
CA SER A 612 42.96 30.35 -16.90
C SER A 612 42.71 31.86 -16.98
N ILE A 613 42.59 32.39 -18.20
CA ILE A 613 42.28 33.80 -18.45
C ILE A 613 40.90 34.17 -17.86
N LEU A 614 39.88 33.36 -18.12
CA LEU A 614 38.52 33.60 -17.64
C LEU A 614 38.31 33.35 -16.14
N SER A 615 39.27 32.70 -15.47
CA SER A 615 39.34 32.63 -14.01
C SER A 615 40.08 33.81 -13.38
N GLY A 616 40.47 34.81 -14.19
CA GLY A 616 41.11 36.04 -13.73
C GLY A 616 42.64 36.00 -13.74
N GLN A 617 43.27 34.93 -14.24
CA GLN A 617 44.72 34.91 -14.40
C GLN A 617 45.12 35.72 -15.65
N ILE A 618 46.26 36.42 -15.55
CA ILE A 618 46.82 37.16 -16.68
C ILE A 618 47.89 36.29 -17.35
N VAL A 619 47.72 36.00 -18.64
CA VAL A 619 48.64 35.17 -19.43
C VAL A 619 49.56 36.07 -20.25
N LYS A 620 50.88 35.94 -20.05
CA LYS A 620 51.89 36.69 -20.83
C LYS A 620 52.15 35.98 -22.17
N MET A 621 52.18 36.75 -23.26
CA MET A 621 52.53 36.29 -24.61
C MET A 621 53.45 37.34 -25.24
N GLY A 622 54.76 37.08 -25.19
CA GLY A 622 55.74 38.09 -25.57
C GLY A 622 55.63 39.31 -24.66
N GLU A 623 55.50 40.50 -25.23
CA GLU A 623 55.29 41.74 -24.50
C GLU A 623 53.81 41.98 -24.13
N MET A 624 52.89 41.22 -24.72
CA MET A 624 51.46 41.31 -24.41
C MET A 624 51.09 40.61 -23.09
N ARG A 625 50.10 41.17 -22.39
CA ARG A 625 49.43 40.50 -21.26
C ARG A 625 47.95 40.33 -21.55
N ILE A 626 47.49 39.09 -21.63
CA ILE A 626 46.13 38.72 -22.01
C ILE A 626 45.29 38.52 -20.75
N ALA A 627 44.14 39.19 -20.68
CA ALA A 627 43.19 39.13 -19.57
C ALA A 627 41.77 38.77 -20.08
N ALA A 628 40.84 38.53 -19.14
CA ALA A 628 39.48 38.11 -19.48
C ALA A 628 38.78 39.09 -20.42
N ASP A 629 38.94 40.39 -20.20
CA ASP A 629 38.17 41.43 -20.89
C ASP A 629 38.94 42.15 -21.99
N GLY A 630 40.24 41.86 -22.15
CA GLY A 630 41.06 42.49 -23.17
C GLY A 630 42.53 42.11 -23.06
N VAL A 631 43.37 42.84 -23.79
CA VAL A 631 44.81 42.65 -23.85
C VAL A 631 45.50 43.95 -23.48
N TYR A 632 46.52 43.87 -22.62
CA TYR A 632 47.42 44.98 -22.35
C TYR A 632 48.54 44.99 -23.39
N MET A 633 48.72 46.14 -24.05
CA MET A 633 49.66 46.38 -25.15
C MET A 633 50.34 47.74 -24.99
N HIS A 634 51.50 47.97 -25.63
CA HIS A 634 52.22 49.23 -25.51
C HIS A 634 52.02 50.19 -26.70
N SER A 635 52.21 51.48 -26.46
CA SER A 635 52.24 52.52 -27.50
C SER A 635 53.58 52.57 -28.26
N ARG A 636 53.56 52.79 -29.58
CA ARG A 636 54.75 53.07 -30.42
C ARG A 636 55.25 54.51 -30.21
N ALA A 637 55.91 54.79 -29.09
CA ALA A 637 56.56 56.09 -28.85
C ALA A 637 58.08 55.94 -28.73
N LEU A 638 58.83 56.85 -29.39
CA LEU A 638 60.30 56.83 -29.51
C LEU A 638 61.08 56.98 -28.19
N LEU A 639 60.45 57.44 -27.09
CA LEU A 639 61.16 57.75 -25.84
C LEU A 639 60.59 57.07 -24.57
N ARG A 640 59.34 56.56 -24.57
CA ARG A 640 58.77 55.81 -23.44
C ARG A 640 57.57 54.96 -23.87
N LYS A 641 57.67 53.63 -23.74
CA LYS A 641 56.53 52.71 -23.93
C LYS A 641 55.56 52.87 -22.75
N LYS A 642 54.30 53.22 -23.02
CA LYS A 642 53.22 53.22 -22.03
C LYS A 642 52.33 52.00 -22.27
N GLU A 643 51.94 51.30 -21.21
CA GLU A 643 51.01 50.16 -21.28
C GLU A 643 49.56 50.67 -21.33
N HIS A 644 48.74 50.05 -22.17
CA HIS A 644 47.33 50.37 -22.39
C HIS A 644 46.50 49.09 -22.38
N PHE A 645 45.34 49.12 -21.72
CA PHE A 645 44.34 48.04 -21.81
C PHE A 645 43.45 48.26 -23.02
N VAL A 646 43.31 47.23 -23.87
CA VAL A 646 42.46 47.25 -25.06
C VAL A 646 41.42 46.13 -24.96
N PRO A 647 40.11 46.45 -24.93
CA PRO A 647 39.06 45.45 -24.89
C PRO A 647 39.08 44.51 -26.10
N TRP A 648 38.63 43.26 -25.94
CA TRP A 648 38.57 42.29 -27.05
C TRP A 648 37.75 42.76 -28.26
N SER A 649 36.74 43.61 -28.05
CA SER A 649 35.93 44.21 -29.14
C SER A 649 36.74 45.14 -30.04
N ASP A 650 37.83 45.70 -29.50
CA ASP A 650 38.59 46.79 -30.11
C ASP A 650 39.97 46.32 -30.56
N ILE A 651 40.19 45.00 -30.64
CA ILE A 651 41.44 44.38 -31.10
C ILE A 651 41.26 43.92 -32.55
N ARG A 652 42.24 44.24 -33.39
CA ARG A 652 42.46 43.59 -34.69
C ARG A 652 43.83 42.92 -34.67
N PHE A 653 43.92 41.72 -35.21
CA PHE A 653 45.19 41.03 -35.39
C PHE A 653 45.34 40.48 -36.81
N GLU A 654 46.57 40.39 -37.27
CA GLU A 654 46.96 39.81 -38.55
C GLU A 654 48.21 38.97 -38.38
N THR A 655 48.34 37.94 -39.22
CA THR A 655 49.52 37.07 -39.24
C THR A 655 50.14 37.13 -40.62
N SER A 656 51.36 37.64 -40.73
CA SER A 656 52.09 37.73 -42.00
C SER A 656 53.58 37.43 -41.78
N SER A 657 54.17 36.65 -42.68
CA SER A 657 55.61 36.35 -42.68
C SER A 657 56.17 35.86 -41.33
N GLY A 658 55.40 35.07 -40.56
CA GLY A 658 55.81 34.54 -39.26
C GLY A 658 55.72 35.53 -38.08
N ILE A 659 55.08 36.69 -38.28
CA ILE A 659 54.82 37.70 -37.25
C ILE A 659 53.33 37.74 -36.94
N LEU A 660 52.98 37.73 -35.65
CA LEU A 660 51.66 38.10 -35.15
C LEU A 660 51.67 39.59 -34.84
N ALA A 661 50.87 40.38 -35.55
CA ALA A 661 50.66 41.79 -35.22
C ALA A 661 49.27 41.97 -34.58
N VAL A 662 49.22 42.56 -33.38
CA VAL A 662 47.98 42.86 -32.64
C VAL A 662 47.90 44.37 -32.43
N ARG A 663 46.75 44.99 -32.77
CA ARG A 663 46.58 46.45 -32.75
C ARG A 663 45.21 46.84 -32.20
N SER A 664 45.14 48.01 -31.58
CA SER A 664 43.85 48.63 -31.26
C SER A 664 43.20 49.20 -32.52
N VAL A 665 41.89 48.98 -32.66
CA VAL A 665 41.04 49.58 -33.70
C VAL A 665 40.82 51.07 -33.43
N ILE A 666 40.81 51.47 -32.16
CA ILE A 666 40.55 52.85 -31.72
C ILE A 666 41.80 53.71 -31.83
N ASN A 667 42.98 53.15 -31.54
CA ASN A 667 44.25 53.87 -31.64
C ASN A 667 45.34 52.98 -32.24
N ALA A 668 45.68 53.25 -33.51
CA ALA A 668 46.67 52.48 -34.26
C ALA A 668 48.10 52.55 -33.67
N ASP A 669 48.41 53.56 -32.84
CA ASP A 669 49.71 53.66 -32.16
C ASP A 669 49.86 52.63 -31.03
N ILE A 670 48.76 52.03 -30.56
CA ILE A 670 48.77 50.94 -29.59
C ILE A 670 48.83 49.62 -30.36
N SER A 671 50.00 49.00 -30.38
CA SER A 671 50.22 47.75 -31.11
C SER A 671 51.38 46.95 -30.55
N GLU A 672 51.30 45.62 -30.64
CA GLU A 672 52.41 44.71 -30.44
C GLU A 672 52.69 43.86 -31.68
N SER A 673 53.91 43.37 -31.80
CA SER A 673 54.31 42.48 -32.89
C SER A 673 55.25 41.41 -32.36
N GLU A 674 54.83 40.15 -32.49
CA GLU A 674 55.50 38.99 -31.91
C GLU A 674 55.98 38.03 -33.00
N LEU A 675 57.25 37.63 -32.93
CA LEU A 675 57.81 36.60 -33.80
C LEU A 675 57.30 35.23 -33.35
N MET A 676 56.52 34.55 -34.19
CA MET A 676 55.96 33.23 -33.87
C MET A 676 57.04 32.16 -33.63
N TYR A 677 58.23 32.36 -34.21
CA TYR A 677 59.41 31.53 -33.98
C TYR A 677 59.93 31.62 -32.54
N GLU A 678 59.77 32.78 -31.88
CA GLU A 678 60.39 33.07 -30.58
C GLU A 678 59.36 33.07 -29.44
N THR A 679 58.14 33.52 -29.72
CA THR A 679 57.11 33.81 -28.74
C THR A 679 56.17 32.63 -28.52
N TRP A 680 56.11 32.13 -27.28
CA TRP A 680 55.19 31.06 -26.88
C TRP A 680 53.74 31.44 -27.15
N ASN A 681 53.00 30.52 -27.78
CA ASN A 681 51.58 30.59 -28.06
C ASN A 681 51.13 31.64 -29.08
N ALA A 682 52.04 32.44 -29.63
CA ALA A 682 51.73 33.48 -30.61
C ALA A 682 51.11 32.92 -31.91
N PHE A 683 51.58 31.77 -32.40
CA PHE A 683 51.13 31.25 -33.69
C PHE A 683 49.66 30.82 -33.73
N PHE A 684 49.01 30.61 -32.58
CA PHE A 684 47.61 30.22 -32.47
C PHE A 684 46.77 31.19 -31.63
N PHE A 685 47.20 32.45 -31.53
CA PHE A 685 46.49 33.50 -30.80
C PHE A 685 45.01 33.61 -31.19
N GLN A 686 44.69 33.51 -32.49
CA GLN A 686 43.31 33.51 -32.99
C GLN A 686 42.44 32.41 -32.37
N LEU A 687 43.01 31.23 -32.13
CA LEU A 687 42.28 30.10 -31.54
C LEU A 687 42.06 30.30 -30.04
N ILE A 688 42.94 31.06 -29.36
CA ILE A 688 42.73 31.47 -27.97
C ILE A 688 41.56 32.46 -27.89
N ASP A 689 41.54 33.50 -28.73
CA ASP A 689 40.43 34.46 -28.80
C ASP A 689 39.09 33.77 -29.09
N LEU A 690 39.05 32.91 -30.11
CA LEU A 690 37.84 32.15 -30.45
C LEU A 690 37.35 31.29 -29.27
N GLN A 691 38.27 30.64 -28.55
CA GLN A 691 37.94 29.82 -27.39
C GLN A 691 37.46 30.66 -26.20
N ILE A 692 38.03 31.84 -25.96
CA ILE A 692 37.56 32.79 -24.93
C ILE A 692 36.13 33.22 -25.25
N LYS A 693 35.86 33.63 -26.50
CA LYS A 693 34.51 34.01 -26.95
C LYS A 693 33.50 32.88 -26.79
N LYS A 694 33.88 31.66 -27.19
CA LYS A 694 33.06 30.45 -27.04
C LYS A 694 32.70 30.17 -25.57
N LEU A 695 33.67 30.29 -24.65
CA LEU A 695 33.44 30.06 -23.23
C LEU A 695 32.68 31.20 -22.55
N LYS A 696 32.83 32.46 -23.01
CA LYS A 696 32.05 33.62 -22.52
C LYS A 696 30.57 33.54 -22.91
N ALA A 697 30.25 33.08 -24.11
CA ALA A 697 28.85 32.93 -24.55
C ALA A 697 28.02 31.92 -23.73
N LYS A 698 28.68 31.11 -22.89
CA LYS A 698 28.05 30.12 -22.00
C LYS A 698 27.90 30.61 -20.56
N LYS A 699 28.54 31.74 -20.20
CA LYS A 699 28.40 32.36 -18.87
C LYS A 699 27.19 33.27 -18.85
#